data_AF-A0A4S4EDW0-F1
#
_entry.id   AF-A0A4S4EDW0-F1
#
_cell.length_a   1.000
_cell.length_b   1.000
_cell.length_c   1.000
_cell.angle_alpha   90.00
_cell.angle_beta   90.00
_cell.angle_gamma   90.00
#
_symmetry.space_group_name_H-M   'P 1'
#
loop_
_entity.id
_entity.type
_entity.pdbx_description
1 polymer ?
#
loop_
_entity_poly.entity_id
_entity_poly.type
_entity_poly.pdbx_seq_one_letter_code
_entity_poly.pdbx_strand_id
1 'polypeptide(L)'
;MAEMMIAGSLLSASFKVLFERLACPLFVKFFKSLTRHNEGDKLLKKLKSKLLRLSVILNDAEKQQFTNQLVKDWLDELKDAIYHADDLVDEIATKALGCKVEAEFRSAVKNQVTTSTSTSDSSVYDAKLVSQMEEIIKRLECFLEEKDDLGLKEIADLKWSHSHRLPSTSLVDESGVYGRDDDKEKIIKILLLGEASSLQHLTDFVVGKCSGSAINELKEFHNLRAKLTISGLQNVKSGRDALEAKLKEKEHLEEIVLEWGKTTEDSQNEREVLENLQPHKNLKRLTIKRYGGTRFSEWLGDHSYFNIVSLCIDKCDHCFSLPPLGKLPSLKHLNIARMNGIIMVGEEFYGDGSSTKPFQSLETLRFEEMLEWVEWYILGAEEFSQLKELCIIKCPKLVGGLPIRMPSWVSLEIRECSALTALLPRTSVANKLVLNGCNGVDLGWHGVSSLVKLEISNMPSLKELTPELHMLTNLQELIIRNCRSLVSFPHTGLPLMLTRLEVRRCEALDSVNVCLNTRLQKLVIENCSSLLSFAVGVLPITLNLIHISKCPKLVFSVSEEMECCNSSLKWLSLHSCGTLKSLPLGFFPKLRHLNTTNFEILSIPNGHGPRISTSLVRVEISGCNSMVSCLQEALYAPNLKTFWVQNCKKLKLLPEGMHTHLPSLESLTIWNCPEIETFPEGGLPSNLRRLQVWGCKKLVDCRREWGLQRLPSLTEFVFGGGKYEEEDDDVLESFLEEALLPPTLTLLGINNLQNLKSINYQSFQHLTCLKELRICQCPQLQSLPEEGFLASLSMLEIFACPLLKPRCERDRGDEWHKIAHIPFVKIDDEVICFEQLTGNFRDGANLTVLFAGELLQNAEELIRMGLHPSEIIIGYPKATNKTVEILDELVEKGSEKMDVRNKDEVIKRMKATVASKEFGLEDILCPLIAEVVMFVGGVNTSATETKGTVLIHSAEQLENYAKTEDAKVEELIKEIAYSSAKVIVSGAAVGKMALHFYDVEFADISILASSPTKFIDHQIF
;
A
#
# COMPACT_ATOMS: atom_id res chain seq x y z
N MET A 1 0.19 -4.06 50.47
CA MET A 1 -0.51 -5.30 50.03
C MET A 1 -0.67 -5.36 48.50
N ALA A 2 -0.93 -4.24 47.82
CA ALA A 2 -0.86 -4.15 46.35
C ALA A 2 0.57 -4.38 45.79
N GLU A 3 1.61 -3.87 46.45
CA GLU A 3 3.02 -4.15 46.08
C GLU A 3 3.39 -5.63 46.19
N MET A 4 2.72 -6.41 47.07
CA MET A 4 3.03 -7.85 47.25
C MET A 4 2.47 -8.74 46.13
N MET A 5 1.47 -8.28 45.36
CA MET A 5 0.88 -9.07 44.27
C MET A 5 1.47 -8.77 42.89
N ILE A 6 2.14 -7.62 42.72
CA ILE A 6 2.70 -7.21 41.42
C ILE A 6 3.99 -8.00 41.12
N ALA A 7 4.84 -8.26 42.12
CA ALA A 7 6.14 -8.90 41.94
C ALA A 7 6.08 -10.35 41.41
N GLY A 8 5.10 -11.16 41.83
CA GLY A 8 4.95 -12.55 41.37
C GLY A 8 4.30 -12.71 39.98
N SER A 9 3.72 -11.64 39.40
CA SER A 9 3.07 -11.70 38.08
C SER A 9 4.01 -11.44 36.90
N LEU A 10 5.21 -10.92 37.17
CA LEU A 10 6.16 -10.45 36.17
C LEU A 10 7.02 -11.57 35.56
N LEU A 11 7.55 -12.48 36.38
CA LEU A 11 8.47 -13.52 35.89
C LEU A 11 7.72 -14.58 35.07
N SER A 12 6.53 -14.99 35.51
CA SER A 12 5.65 -15.87 34.74
C SER A 12 5.24 -15.29 33.37
N ALA A 13 5.07 -13.96 33.28
CA ALA A 13 4.85 -13.27 32.01
C ALA A 13 6.10 -13.29 31.11
N SER A 14 7.30 -13.07 31.65
CA SER A 14 8.56 -13.16 30.91
C SER A 14 8.83 -14.56 30.34
N PHE A 15 8.53 -15.63 31.10
CA PHE A 15 8.62 -17.01 30.58
C PHE A 15 7.68 -17.22 29.39
N LYS A 16 6.46 -16.67 29.43
CA LYS A 16 5.50 -16.78 28.32
C LYS A 16 6.01 -16.08 27.06
N VAL A 17 6.54 -14.86 27.19
CA VAL A 17 7.13 -14.10 26.07
C VAL A 17 8.31 -14.84 25.45
N LEU A 18 9.21 -15.39 26.28
CA LEU A 18 10.32 -16.22 25.84
C LEU A 18 9.85 -17.48 25.09
N PHE A 19 8.83 -18.19 25.58
CA PHE A 19 8.29 -19.36 24.88
C PHE A 19 7.68 -19.00 23.53
N GLU A 20 6.98 -17.86 23.41
CA GLU A 20 6.41 -17.37 22.16
C GLU A 20 7.52 -17.01 21.16
N ARG A 21 8.57 -16.30 21.58
CA ARG A 21 9.74 -15.96 20.75
C ARG A 21 10.51 -17.21 20.31
N LEU A 22 10.77 -18.16 21.20
CA LEU A 22 11.42 -19.44 20.89
C LEU A 22 10.56 -20.36 20.00
N ALA A 23 9.25 -20.11 19.90
CA ALA A 23 8.34 -20.81 18.99
C ALA A 23 8.21 -20.12 17.62
N CYS A 24 8.77 -18.93 17.44
CA CYS A 24 8.73 -18.18 16.20
C CYS A 24 9.45 -18.95 15.05
N PRO A 25 8.76 -19.26 13.94
CA PRO A 25 9.36 -20.01 12.83
C PRO A 25 10.57 -19.32 12.18
N LEU A 26 10.59 -17.98 12.17
CA LEU A 26 11.70 -17.19 11.62
C LEU A 26 12.94 -17.29 12.51
N PHE A 27 12.76 -17.14 13.82
CA PHE A 27 13.82 -17.33 14.82
C PHE A 27 14.41 -18.74 14.72
N VAL A 28 13.57 -19.77 14.72
CA VAL A 28 14.02 -21.17 14.66
C VAL A 28 14.78 -21.46 13.37
N LYS A 29 14.33 -20.95 12.21
CA LYS A 29 15.00 -21.16 10.93
C LYS A 29 16.35 -20.45 10.88
N PHE A 30 16.42 -19.21 11.38
CA PHE A 30 17.65 -18.42 11.43
C PHE A 30 18.65 -19.03 12.41
N PHE A 31 18.22 -19.38 13.62
CA PHE A 31 19.08 -20.00 14.63
C PHE A 31 19.68 -21.33 14.15
N LYS A 32 18.90 -22.17 13.45
CA LYS A 32 19.44 -23.39 12.81
C LYS A 32 20.53 -23.10 11.79
N SER A 33 20.51 -21.94 11.13
CA SER A 33 21.52 -21.54 10.16
C SER A 33 22.83 -21.06 10.80
N LEU A 34 22.81 -20.66 12.08
CA LEU A 34 23.99 -20.21 12.83
C LEU A 34 24.91 -21.39 13.24
N THR A 35 24.42 -22.63 13.22
CA THR A 35 25.15 -23.83 13.65
C THR A 35 25.33 -24.84 12.50
N ARG A 36 26.50 -25.47 12.40
CA ARG A 36 26.72 -26.60 11.47
C ARG A 36 26.26 -27.92 12.13
N HIS A 37 25.75 -28.87 11.35
CA HIS A 37 25.46 -30.26 11.76
C HIS A 37 24.50 -30.49 12.97
N ASN A 38 23.22 -30.09 12.87
CA ASN A 38 22.15 -30.43 13.83
C ASN A 38 22.36 -29.98 15.30
N GLU A 39 23.43 -29.25 15.63
CA GLU A 39 23.75 -28.81 17.00
C GLU A 39 22.78 -27.73 17.51
N GLY A 40 22.34 -26.79 16.66
CA GLY A 40 21.37 -25.76 17.02
C GLY A 40 20.00 -26.33 17.44
N ASP A 41 19.56 -27.43 16.83
CA ASP A 41 18.33 -28.13 17.23
C ASP A 41 18.46 -28.79 18.61
N LYS A 42 19.66 -29.27 18.95
CA LYS A 42 19.96 -29.85 20.25
C LYS A 42 20.00 -28.77 21.34
N LEU A 43 20.64 -27.63 21.08
CA LEU A 43 20.71 -26.49 22.00
C LEU A 43 19.34 -25.87 22.26
N LEU A 44 18.54 -25.66 21.21
CA LEU A 44 17.21 -25.07 21.33
C LEU A 44 16.23 -25.99 22.08
N LYS A 45 16.33 -27.32 21.88
CA LYS A 45 15.60 -28.31 22.69
C LYS A 45 16.06 -28.31 24.13
N LYS A 46 17.37 -28.18 24.38
CA LYS A 46 17.94 -28.13 25.74
C LYS A 46 17.45 -26.89 26.48
N LEU A 47 17.52 -25.70 25.89
CA LEU A 47 16.99 -24.47 26.48
C LEU A 47 15.48 -24.58 26.80
N LYS A 48 14.67 -24.97 25.83
CA LYS A 48 13.21 -25.14 26.03
C LYS A 48 12.89 -26.11 27.16
N SER A 49 13.62 -27.22 27.25
CA SER A 49 13.42 -28.20 28.31
C SER A 49 13.73 -27.62 29.70
N LYS A 50 14.81 -26.85 29.83
CA LYS A 50 15.24 -26.26 31.11
C LYS A 50 14.26 -25.16 31.56
N LEU A 51 13.88 -24.25 30.65
CA LEU A 51 12.85 -23.23 30.91
C LEU A 51 11.52 -23.86 31.32
N LEU A 52 11.09 -24.94 30.66
CA LEU A 52 9.85 -25.63 31.01
C LEU A 52 9.91 -26.21 32.44
N ARG A 53 11.01 -26.83 32.83
CA ARG A 53 11.18 -27.36 34.19
C ARG A 53 11.22 -26.25 35.25
N LEU A 54 11.89 -25.13 34.97
CA LEU A 54 11.92 -23.97 35.88
C LEU A 54 10.53 -23.33 36.03
N SER A 55 9.72 -23.28 34.97
CA SER A 55 8.36 -22.74 35.04
C SER A 55 7.41 -23.55 35.94
N VAL A 56 7.67 -24.85 36.16
CA VAL A 56 6.85 -25.70 37.04
C VAL A 56 7.14 -25.45 38.53
N ILE A 57 8.39 -25.17 38.88
CA ILE A 57 8.79 -24.84 40.26
C ILE A 57 8.56 -23.36 40.61
N LEU A 58 8.40 -22.50 39.60
CA LEU A 58 8.20 -21.06 39.75
C LEU A 58 6.99 -20.72 40.62
N ASN A 59 5.85 -21.42 40.44
CA ASN A 59 4.63 -21.18 41.22
C ASN A 59 4.80 -21.47 42.73
N ASP A 60 5.68 -22.41 43.08
CA ASP A 60 5.98 -22.73 44.48
C ASP A 60 7.01 -21.75 45.04
N ALA A 61 8.06 -21.44 44.27
CA ALA A 61 9.06 -20.42 44.63
C ALA A 61 8.41 -19.05 44.85
N GLU A 62 7.53 -18.60 43.96
CA GLU A 62 6.82 -17.32 44.08
C GLU A 62 5.90 -17.26 45.30
N LYS A 63 5.42 -18.39 45.81
CA LYS A 63 4.67 -18.44 47.08
C LYS A 63 5.61 -18.41 48.29
N GLN A 64 6.74 -19.10 48.20
CA GLN A 64 7.72 -19.21 49.29
C GLN A 64 8.61 -17.96 49.43
N GLN A 65 8.69 -17.09 48.42
CA GLN A 65 9.50 -15.85 48.42
C GLN A 65 9.18 -14.90 49.58
N PHE A 66 7.94 -14.93 50.08
CA PHE A 66 7.49 -14.04 51.15
C PHE A 66 7.85 -14.57 52.55
N THR A 67 8.27 -15.83 52.64
CA THR A 67 8.55 -16.54 53.90
C THR A 67 10.00 -17.03 54.00
N ASN A 68 10.70 -17.19 52.87
CA ASN A 68 12.06 -17.70 52.80
C ASN A 68 12.95 -16.75 51.98
N GLN A 69 13.86 -16.04 52.66
CA GLN A 69 14.75 -15.07 52.04
C GLN A 69 15.69 -15.71 51.01
N LEU A 70 16.13 -16.96 51.22
CA LEU A 70 16.97 -17.68 50.26
C LEU A 70 16.22 -17.97 48.94
N VAL A 71 14.91 -18.24 49.02
CA VAL A 71 14.06 -18.43 47.82
C VAL A 71 13.83 -17.10 47.10
N LYS A 72 13.79 -15.99 47.83
CA LYS A 72 13.68 -14.64 47.24
C LYS A 72 14.96 -14.27 46.48
N ASP A 73 16.13 -14.45 47.10
CA ASP A 73 17.42 -14.16 46.46
C ASP A 73 17.62 -15.05 45.22
N TRP A 74 17.24 -16.33 45.32
CA TRP A 74 17.23 -17.27 44.19
C TRP A 74 16.27 -16.84 43.05
N LEU A 75 15.09 -16.31 43.38
CA LEU A 75 14.15 -15.79 42.37
C LEU A 75 14.65 -14.53 41.69
N ASP A 76 15.35 -13.65 42.42
CA ASP A 76 15.95 -12.43 41.87
C ASP A 76 17.10 -12.78 40.91
N GLU A 77 17.92 -13.78 41.22
CA GLU A 77 18.97 -14.28 40.32
C GLU A 77 18.39 -15.04 39.10
N LEU A 78 17.31 -15.82 39.30
CA LEU A 78 16.60 -16.46 38.19
C LEU A 78 16.01 -15.40 37.25
N LYS A 79 15.46 -14.31 37.80
CA LYS A 79 14.91 -13.19 37.03
C LYS A 79 15.99 -12.53 36.17
N ASP A 80 17.19 -12.31 36.71
CA ASP A 80 18.34 -11.82 35.95
C ASP A 80 18.72 -12.75 34.79
N ALA A 81 18.80 -14.06 35.05
CA ALA A 81 19.14 -15.04 34.01
C ALA A 81 18.07 -15.12 32.90
N ILE A 82 16.80 -14.91 33.26
CA ILE A 82 15.67 -14.90 32.32
C ILE A 82 15.66 -13.64 31.47
N TYR A 83 16.01 -12.47 32.02
CA TYR A 83 16.16 -11.25 31.23
C TYR A 83 17.33 -11.34 30.24
N HIS A 84 18.48 -11.85 30.68
CA HIS A 84 19.58 -12.12 29.77
C HIS A 84 19.21 -13.12 28.64
N ALA A 85 18.35 -14.09 28.92
CA ALA A 85 17.82 -15.00 27.91
C ALA A 85 16.89 -14.30 26.92
N ASP A 86 16.04 -13.39 27.41
CA ASP A 86 15.09 -12.66 26.56
C ASP A 86 15.81 -11.66 25.64
N ASP A 87 16.81 -10.95 26.15
CA ASP A 87 17.66 -10.03 25.37
C ASP A 87 18.39 -10.78 24.24
N LEU A 88 19.00 -11.94 24.54
CA LEU A 88 19.71 -12.73 23.54
C LEU A 88 18.76 -13.29 22.46
N VAL A 89 17.57 -13.74 22.88
CA VAL A 89 16.55 -14.25 21.95
C VAL A 89 16.02 -13.12 21.06
N ASP A 90 15.84 -11.91 21.61
CA ASP A 90 15.42 -10.73 20.86
C ASP A 90 16.50 -10.24 19.88
N GLU A 91 17.78 -10.26 20.27
CA GLU A 91 18.90 -9.93 19.38
C GLU A 91 18.94 -10.87 18.16
N ILE A 92 18.78 -12.18 18.40
CA ILE A 92 18.73 -13.18 17.33
C ILE A 92 17.47 -13.02 16.46
N ALA A 93 16.31 -12.72 17.06
CA ALA A 93 15.07 -12.49 16.33
C ALA A 93 15.14 -11.24 15.43
N THR A 94 15.76 -10.17 15.94
CA THR A 94 15.99 -8.92 15.22
C THR A 94 16.92 -9.14 14.01
N LYS A 95 17.98 -9.93 14.18
CA LYS A 95 18.83 -10.35 13.04
C LYS A 95 18.09 -11.21 12.03
N ALA A 96 17.26 -12.15 12.48
CA ALA A 96 16.44 -12.97 11.59
C ALA A 96 15.50 -12.11 10.72
N LEU A 97 14.94 -11.05 11.28
CA LEU A 97 14.13 -10.07 10.56
C LEU A 97 14.98 -9.23 9.60
N GLY A 98 16.14 -8.74 10.04
CA GLY A 98 17.09 -8.00 9.20
C GLY A 98 17.49 -8.79 7.94
N CYS A 99 17.87 -10.06 8.10
CA CYS A 99 18.22 -10.93 6.97
C CYS A 99 17.03 -11.21 6.04
N LYS A 100 15.80 -11.26 6.56
CA LYS A 100 14.58 -11.40 5.75
C LYS A 100 14.32 -10.14 4.94
N VAL A 101 14.38 -8.97 5.56
CA VAL A 101 14.21 -7.67 4.89
C VAL A 101 15.29 -7.48 3.82
N GLU A 102 16.54 -7.85 4.12
CA GLU A 102 17.63 -7.77 3.16
C GLU A 102 17.47 -8.78 2.00
N ALA A 103 16.97 -9.99 2.26
CA ALA A 103 16.66 -10.97 1.23
C ALA A 103 15.47 -10.54 0.36
N GLU A 104 14.44 -9.92 0.95
CA GLU A 104 13.29 -9.33 0.25
C GLU A 104 13.71 -8.10 -0.58
N PHE A 105 14.63 -7.29 -0.06
CA PHE A 105 15.24 -6.16 -0.77
C PHE A 105 16.13 -6.63 -1.94
N ARG A 106 17.00 -7.63 -1.74
CA ARG A 106 17.79 -8.25 -2.82
C ARG A 106 16.90 -8.95 -3.86
N SER A 107 15.74 -9.48 -3.44
CA SER A 107 14.73 -10.03 -4.35
C SER A 107 14.03 -8.93 -5.17
N ALA A 108 13.78 -7.77 -4.58
CA ALA A 108 13.22 -6.60 -5.26
C ALA A 108 14.23 -5.91 -6.21
N VAL A 109 15.53 -6.00 -5.91
CA VAL A 109 16.63 -5.32 -6.64
C VAL A 109 17.37 -6.26 -7.62
N LYS A 110 16.82 -7.43 -7.98
CA LYS A 110 17.47 -8.38 -8.92
C LYS A 110 17.54 -7.83 -10.35
N ASN A 111 18.52 -6.96 -10.60
CA ASN A 111 19.42 -6.90 -11.75
C ASN A 111 20.34 -5.66 -11.64
N GLN A 112 21.40 -5.74 -10.82
CA GLN A 112 22.72 -5.20 -11.14
C GLN A 112 23.77 -5.70 -10.11
N VAL A 113 24.84 -6.29 -10.66
CA VAL A 113 26.14 -6.69 -10.06
C VAL A 113 26.14 -7.72 -8.92
N THR A 114 26.71 -8.90 -9.23
CA THR A 114 27.28 -9.84 -8.26
C THR A 114 28.64 -9.33 -7.79
N THR A 115 28.69 -8.69 -6.63
CA THR A 115 29.93 -8.59 -5.85
C THR A 115 29.89 -9.64 -4.75
N SER A 116 30.79 -10.61 -4.87
CA SER A 116 31.08 -11.58 -3.82
C SER A 116 31.82 -10.84 -2.70
N THR A 117 31.13 -10.45 -1.63
CA THR A 117 31.80 -10.07 -0.38
C THR A 117 32.13 -11.32 0.41
N SER A 118 33.41 -11.45 0.75
CA SER A 118 34.00 -12.49 1.58
C SER A 118 33.32 -12.60 2.95
N THR A 119 32.83 -13.78 3.29
CA THR A 119 32.12 -14.12 4.54
C THR A 119 33.08 -14.50 5.69
N SER A 120 34.01 -13.63 6.07
CA SER A 120 34.85 -13.89 7.24
C SER A 120 34.22 -13.40 8.56
N ASP A 121 33.49 -12.27 8.54
CA ASP A 121 33.03 -11.63 9.80
C ASP A 121 31.71 -12.17 10.39
N SER A 122 30.82 -12.78 9.58
CA SER A 122 29.60 -13.39 10.14
C SER A 122 29.94 -14.60 11.01
N SER A 123 30.93 -15.40 10.64
CA SER A 123 31.25 -16.65 11.35
C SER A 123 31.71 -16.45 12.80
N VAL A 124 32.38 -15.32 13.09
CA VAL A 124 32.87 -15.00 14.44
C VAL A 124 31.72 -14.50 15.33
N TYR A 125 30.82 -13.70 14.77
CA TYR A 125 29.64 -13.22 15.50
C TYR A 125 28.62 -14.35 15.74
N ASP A 126 28.42 -15.21 14.74
CA ASP A 126 27.51 -16.35 14.83
C ASP A 126 27.97 -17.34 15.90
N ALA A 127 29.29 -17.56 16.03
CA ALA A 127 29.88 -18.35 17.11
C ALA A 127 29.70 -17.70 18.50
N LYS A 128 29.76 -16.37 18.59
CA LYS A 128 29.53 -15.63 19.86
C LYS A 128 28.10 -15.81 20.38
N LEU A 129 27.09 -15.69 19.51
CA LEU A 129 25.68 -15.88 19.88
C LEU A 129 25.41 -17.31 20.38
N VAL A 130 26.03 -18.32 19.75
CA VAL A 130 25.92 -19.72 20.17
C VAL A 130 26.57 -19.93 21.54
N SER A 131 27.76 -19.36 21.78
CA SER A 131 28.44 -19.44 23.08
C SER A 131 27.65 -18.79 24.21
N GLN A 132 27.02 -17.64 23.98
CA GLN A 132 26.18 -16.96 24.98
C GLN A 132 24.94 -17.79 25.32
N MET A 133 24.35 -18.47 24.33
CA MET A 133 23.22 -19.37 24.55
C MET A 133 23.61 -20.59 25.39
N GLU A 134 24.80 -21.15 25.19
CA GLU A 134 25.32 -22.24 26.01
C GLU A 134 25.56 -21.82 27.46
N GLU A 135 26.04 -20.60 27.68
CA GLU A 135 26.24 -20.02 29.01
C GLU A 135 24.91 -19.83 29.75
N ILE A 136 23.87 -19.34 29.07
CA ILE A 136 22.52 -19.20 29.65
C ILE A 136 21.94 -20.58 29.99
N ILE A 137 22.07 -21.56 29.10
CA ILE A 137 21.63 -22.93 29.39
C ILE A 137 22.34 -23.47 30.63
N LYS A 138 23.65 -23.21 30.78
CA LYS A 138 24.42 -23.64 31.95
C LYS A 138 23.94 -22.94 33.23
N ARG A 139 23.66 -21.64 33.21
CA ARG A 139 23.07 -20.91 34.35
C ARG A 139 21.70 -21.48 34.74
N LEU A 140 20.84 -21.76 33.77
CA LEU A 140 19.53 -22.41 34.01
C LEU A 140 19.65 -23.85 34.51
N GLU A 141 20.75 -24.54 34.21
CA GLU A 141 21.06 -25.85 34.78
C GLU A 141 21.42 -25.75 36.27
N CYS A 142 22.22 -24.78 36.69
CA CYS A 142 22.55 -24.56 38.10
C CYS A 142 21.30 -24.35 38.97
N PHE A 143 20.35 -23.51 38.52
CA PHE A 143 19.10 -23.29 39.25
C PHE A 143 18.24 -24.55 39.42
N LEU A 144 18.32 -25.50 38.48
CA LEU A 144 17.61 -26.78 38.58
C LEU A 144 18.30 -27.78 39.52
N GLU A 145 19.59 -27.59 39.81
CA GLU A 145 20.35 -28.37 40.78
C GLU A 145 20.14 -27.84 42.21
N GLU A 146 20.05 -26.52 42.38
CA GLU A 146 19.80 -25.84 43.66
C GLU A 146 18.37 -26.02 44.21
N LYS A 147 17.42 -26.46 43.37
CA LYS A 147 16.00 -26.58 43.76
C LYS A 147 15.78 -27.54 44.94
N ASP A 148 16.58 -28.61 45.01
CA ASP A 148 16.45 -29.66 46.03
C ASP A 148 17.01 -29.18 47.39
N ASP A 149 18.03 -28.29 47.36
CA ASP A 149 18.62 -27.64 48.54
C ASP A 149 17.70 -26.56 49.13
N LEU A 150 16.86 -25.93 48.30
CA LEU A 150 15.87 -24.92 48.70
C LEU A 150 14.50 -25.50 49.06
N GLY A 151 14.29 -26.82 48.88
CA GLY A 151 13.05 -27.51 49.23
C GLY A 151 11.84 -27.17 48.35
N LEU A 152 12.07 -26.70 47.12
CA LEU A 152 11.02 -26.31 46.17
C LEU A 152 10.33 -27.54 45.57
N LYS A 153 8.99 -27.57 45.56
CA LYS A 153 8.20 -28.72 45.12
C LYS A 153 7.62 -28.51 43.72
N GLU A 154 7.68 -29.56 42.90
CA GLU A 154 6.95 -29.64 41.64
C GLU A 154 5.47 -29.94 41.94
N ILE A 155 4.62 -28.90 41.99
CA ILE A 155 3.20 -29.06 42.28
C ILE A 155 2.44 -29.32 40.97
N ALA A 156 2.08 -30.59 40.74
CA ALA A 156 1.11 -30.98 39.72
C ALA A 156 -0.29 -31.05 40.36
N ASP A 157 -1.18 -30.15 39.92
CA ASP A 157 -2.63 -30.09 40.15
C ASP A 157 -3.18 -29.96 41.58
N LEU A 158 -3.93 -28.86 41.83
CA LEU A 158 -5.19 -28.88 42.59
C LEU A 158 -6.03 -27.60 42.32
N LYS A 159 -7.33 -27.84 42.13
CA LYS A 159 -8.42 -26.91 41.77
C LYS A 159 -8.57 -25.70 42.70
N TRP A 160 -8.89 -24.53 42.14
CA TRP A 160 -9.28 -23.34 42.91
C TRP A 160 -10.77 -23.39 43.29
N SER A 161 -11.07 -23.90 44.49
CA SER A 161 -12.38 -23.70 45.14
C SER A 161 -12.39 -22.37 45.89
N HIS A 162 -13.49 -21.63 45.74
CA HIS A 162 -13.75 -20.32 46.34
C HIS A 162 -13.81 -20.36 47.88
N SER A 163 -13.34 -19.31 48.55
CA SER A 163 -13.76 -18.97 49.91
C SER A 163 -13.52 -17.49 50.25
N HIS A 164 -14.61 -16.74 50.13
CA HIS A 164 -15.09 -15.61 50.94
C HIS A 164 -14.11 -14.71 51.74
N ARG A 165 -14.19 -13.40 51.45
CA ARG A 165 -14.29 -12.39 52.51
C ARG A 165 -15.08 -11.13 52.05
N LEU A 166 -16.07 -10.76 52.84
CA LEU A 166 -16.72 -9.45 53.01
C LEU A 166 -16.68 -9.17 54.54
N PRO A 167 -17.06 -8.00 55.08
CA PRO A 167 -16.58 -6.64 54.81
C PRO A 167 -16.47 -5.76 56.09
N SER A 168 -15.93 -4.55 55.98
CA SER A 168 -16.31 -3.35 56.77
C SER A 168 -15.48 -2.16 56.24
N THR A 169 -15.93 -0.94 56.02
CA THR A 169 -17.20 -0.22 56.29
C THR A 169 -17.09 1.13 55.57
N SER A 170 -17.90 1.37 54.54
CA SER A 170 -18.71 2.59 54.36
C SER A 170 -19.72 2.36 53.23
N LEU A 171 -20.91 1.91 53.62
CA LEU A 171 -22.19 2.11 52.91
C LEU A 171 -22.53 3.62 53.00
N VAL A 172 -23.15 4.35 52.08
CA VAL A 172 -24.18 4.14 51.05
C VAL A 172 -23.88 5.23 49.99
N ASP A 173 -23.87 5.02 48.68
CA ASP A 173 -25.08 5.11 47.87
C ASP A 173 -24.86 4.64 46.42
N GLU A 174 -25.96 4.26 45.80
CA GLU A 174 -26.11 3.58 44.52
C GLU A 174 -25.84 4.49 43.30
N SER A 175 -25.37 3.85 42.22
CA SER A 175 -25.47 4.22 40.79
C SER A 175 -25.21 5.67 40.32
N GLY A 176 -24.41 5.78 39.27
CA GLY A 176 -24.43 6.94 38.40
C GLY A 176 -23.58 6.77 37.15
N VAL A 177 -23.87 5.76 36.31
CA VAL A 177 -23.53 5.88 34.89
C VAL A 177 -24.61 6.76 34.28
N TYR A 178 -24.45 8.07 34.35
CA TYR A 178 -25.50 8.95 33.84
C TYR A 178 -25.69 8.77 32.33
N GLY A 179 -26.91 8.34 32.00
CA GLY A 179 -27.42 8.16 30.64
C GLY A 179 -27.25 6.75 30.05
N ARG A 180 -26.50 5.85 30.71
CA ARG A 180 -26.35 4.45 30.27
C ARG A 180 -26.55 3.44 31.40
N ASP A 181 -27.19 3.81 32.51
CA ASP A 181 -27.59 2.84 33.53
C ASP A 181 -28.52 1.77 32.93
N ASP A 182 -29.42 2.15 32.01
CA ASP A 182 -30.23 1.19 31.24
C ASP A 182 -29.38 0.26 30.37
N ASP A 183 -28.30 0.76 29.76
CA ASP A 183 -27.44 -0.04 28.90
C ASP A 183 -26.47 -0.89 29.69
N LYS A 184 -25.99 -0.41 30.83
CA LYS A 184 -25.16 -1.15 31.78
C LYS A 184 -25.97 -2.23 32.46
N GLU A 185 -27.20 -1.96 32.90
CA GLU A 185 -28.11 -2.99 33.40
C GLU A 185 -28.54 -3.95 32.30
N LYS A 186 -28.75 -3.50 31.05
CA LYS A 186 -28.97 -4.41 29.91
C LYS A 186 -27.76 -5.30 29.66
N ILE A 187 -26.55 -4.74 29.61
CA ILE A 187 -25.32 -5.49 29.35
C ILE A 187 -25.04 -6.46 30.51
N ILE A 188 -25.24 -6.03 31.75
CA ILE A 188 -25.08 -6.87 32.94
C ILE A 188 -26.19 -7.93 33.02
N LYS A 189 -27.44 -7.64 32.62
CA LYS A 189 -28.49 -8.66 32.43
C LYS A 189 -28.16 -9.65 31.31
N ILE A 190 -27.65 -9.17 30.18
CA ILE A 190 -27.20 -9.99 29.04
C ILE A 190 -26.05 -10.91 29.47
N LEU A 191 -25.14 -10.43 30.33
CA LEU A 191 -23.97 -11.17 30.80
C LEU A 191 -24.23 -12.06 32.03
N LEU A 192 -25.18 -11.72 32.91
CA LEU A 192 -25.43 -12.43 34.18
C LEU A 192 -26.73 -13.23 34.23
N LEU A 193 -27.72 -12.95 33.36
CA LEU A 193 -29.06 -13.53 33.42
C LEU A 193 -29.53 -14.14 32.09
N GLY A 194 -28.65 -14.71 31.26
CA GLY A 194 -29.10 -15.55 30.12
C GLY A 194 -30.05 -14.86 29.12
N GLU A 195 -30.21 -13.52 29.15
CA GLU A 195 -31.02 -12.77 28.20
C GLU A 195 -30.20 -12.39 26.95
N ALA A 196 -29.28 -13.28 26.53
CA ALA A 196 -28.57 -13.18 25.27
C ALA A 196 -29.47 -13.46 24.04
N SER A 197 -30.74 -13.82 24.27
CA SER A 197 -31.74 -14.15 23.24
C SER A 197 -32.10 -13.00 22.31
N SER A 198 -31.79 -11.75 22.66
CA SER A 198 -32.05 -10.56 21.82
C SER A 198 -30.88 -10.12 20.95
N LEU A 199 -29.69 -10.71 21.09
CA LEU A 199 -28.55 -10.36 20.25
C LEU A 199 -28.80 -10.82 18.81
N GLN A 200 -28.86 -9.85 17.88
CA GLN A 200 -29.14 -10.12 16.46
C GLN A 200 -27.88 -10.20 15.59
N HIS A 201 -26.76 -9.65 16.06
CA HIS A 201 -25.53 -9.56 15.28
C HIS A 201 -24.33 -10.03 16.12
N LEU A 202 -23.93 -11.28 15.90
CA LEU A 202 -22.69 -11.87 16.42
C LEU A 202 -21.89 -12.38 15.23
N THR A 203 -20.83 -11.67 14.86
CA THR A 203 -20.07 -12.00 13.64
C THR A 203 -19.04 -13.09 13.86
N ASP A 204 -18.49 -13.20 15.06
CA ASP A 204 -17.40 -14.12 15.37
C ASP A 204 -17.58 -14.74 16.76
N PHE A 205 -17.55 -16.07 16.81
CA PHE A 205 -17.64 -16.89 18.01
C PHE A 205 -16.44 -17.83 18.05
N VAL A 206 -15.61 -17.74 19.10
CA VAL A 206 -14.39 -18.54 19.23
C VAL A 206 -14.58 -19.57 20.31
N VAL A 207 -14.59 -20.85 19.94
CA VAL A 207 -14.67 -21.97 20.88
C VAL A 207 -13.33 -22.11 21.62
N GLY A 208 -13.36 -21.93 22.93
CA GLY A 208 -12.19 -21.99 23.80
C GLY A 208 -11.83 -23.42 24.24
N LYS A 209 -10.58 -23.62 24.73
CA LYS A 209 -10.15 -24.90 25.33
C LYS A 209 -10.63 -25.11 26.76
N CYS A 210 -10.98 -24.03 27.44
CA CYS A 210 -11.41 -24.00 28.85
C CYS A 210 -12.90 -23.62 28.93
N SER A 211 -13.55 -23.97 30.04
CA SER A 211 -15.00 -23.97 30.30
C SER A 211 -15.75 -22.61 30.23
N GLY A 212 -15.19 -21.58 29.63
CA GLY A 212 -15.80 -20.23 29.54
C GLY A 212 -16.14 -19.75 28.12
N SER A 213 -15.98 -20.61 27.10
CA SER A 213 -16.43 -20.34 25.72
C SER A 213 -16.76 -21.66 25.03
N ALA A 214 -17.67 -22.43 25.62
CA ALA A 214 -18.09 -23.72 25.11
C ALA A 214 -19.13 -23.55 23.99
N ILE A 215 -19.08 -24.43 22.98
CA ILE A 215 -19.94 -24.32 21.78
C ILE A 215 -21.44 -24.33 22.11
N ASN A 216 -21.83 -24.85 23.27
CA ASN A 216 -23.20 -24.87 23.73
C ASN A 216 -23.74 -23.50 24.18
N GLU A 217 -22.88 -22.51 24.41
CA GLU A 217 -23.32 -21.13 24.66
C GLU A 217 -24.05 -20.56 23.42
N LEU A 218 -23.77 -21.08 22.22
CA LEU A 218 -24.50 -20.71 21.00
C LEU A 218 -26.01 -21.04 21.06
N LYS A 219 -26.43 -21.92 21.97
CA LYS A 219 -27.82 -22.28 22.20
C LYS A 219 -28.69 -21.06 22.50
N GLU A 220 -28.17 -20.11 23.28
CA GLU A 220 -28.93 -18.97 23.82
C GLU A 220 -29.18 -17.86 22.78
N PHE A 221 -28.45 -17.86 21.66
CA PHE A 221 -28.54 -16.83 20.62
C PHE A 221 -29.49 -17.22 19.47
N HIS A 222 -30.80 -17.24 19.72
CA HIS A 222 -31.80 -17.69 18.74
C HIS A 222 -31.99 -16.73 17.54
N ASN A 223 -31.78 -15.43 17.73
CA ASN A 223 -32.12 -14.38 16.77
C ASN A 223 -30.94 -13.90 15.90
N LEU A 224 -29.85 -14.66 15.82
CA LEU A 224 -28.68 -14.27 15.03
C LEU A 224 -29.02 -14.11 13.55
N ARG A 225 -28.61 -12.98 12.98
CA ARG A 225 -28.84 -12.57 11.60
C ARG A 225 -27.54 -12.40 10.83
N ALA A 226 -27.65 -12.45 9.52
CA ALA A 226 -26.56 -12.19 8.57
C ALA A 226 -25.42 -13.21 8.68
N LYS A 227 -24.24 -12.82 9.19
CA LYS A 227 -23.02 -13.62 9.15
C LYS A 227 -22.59 -14.07 10.55
N LEU A 228 -22.26 -15.36 10.68
CA LEU A 228 -21.65 -15.94 11.88
C LEU A 228 -20.40 -16.76 11.51
N THR A 229 -19.26 -16.41 12.09
CA THR A 229 -18.02 -17.19 12.04
C THR A 229 -17.89 -17.98 13.35
N ILE A 230 -17.66 -19.28 13.28
CA ILE A 230 -17.36 -20.14 14.42
C ILE A 230 -15.94 -20.67 14.24
N SER A 231 -15.01 -20.17 15.03
CA SER A 231 -13.61 -20.57 15.01
C SER A 231 -13.26 -21.43 16.22
N GLY A 232 -12.20 -22.22 16.13
CA GLY A 232 -11.75 -23.01 17.27
C GLY A 232 -12.50 -24.33 17.45
N LEU A 233 -13.20 -24.80 16.41
CA LEU A 233 -14.06 -26.00 16.45
C LEU A 233 -13.32 -27.29 16.84
N GLN A 234 -11.99 -27.34 16.68
CA GLN A 234 -11.15 -28.44 17.16
C GLN A 234 -11.15 -28.61 18.69
N ASN A 235 -11.65 -27.62 19.43
CA ASN A 235 -11.74 -27.66 20.89
C ASN A 235 -13.05 -28.33 21.38
N VAL A 236 -13.97 -28.69 20.47
CA VAL A 236 -15.23 -29.36 20.81
C VAL A 236 -14.93 -30.82 21.15
N LYS A 237 -15.23 -31.23 22.39
CA LYS A 237 -14.84 -32.54 22.94
C LYS A 237 -15.68 -33.71 22.42
N SER A 238 -16.94 -33.46 22.09
CA SER A 238 -17.82 -34.46 21.50
C SER A 238 -18.76 -33.83 20.49
N GLY A 239 -19.12 -34.56 19.42
CA GLY A 239 -20.11 -34.08 18.46
C GLY A 239 -21.47 -33.73 19.08
N ARG A 240 -21.82 -34.35 20.23
CA ARG A 240 -23.04 -34.02 20.98
C ARG A 240 -23.03 -32.59 21.50
N ASP A 241 -21.88 -32.06 21.93
CA ASP A 241 -21.78 -30.68 22.40
C ASP A 241 -22.05 -29.70 21.25
N ALA A 242 -21.65 -30.07 20.02
CA ALA A 242 -21.91 -29.27 18.84
C ALA A 242 -23.41 -29.16 18.49
N LEU A 243 -24.21 -30.18 18.82
CA LEU A 243 -25.67 -30.16 18.65
C LEU A 243 -26.32 -29.07 19.50
N GLU A 244 -25.75 -28.75 20.67
CA GLU A 244 -26.26 -27.72 21.56
C GLU A 244 -26.17 -26.31 20.93
N ALA A 245 -25.33 -26.10 19.91
CA ALA A 245 -25.27 -24.84 19.17
C ALA A 245 -26.56 -24.53 18.38
N LYS A 246 -27.42 -25.53 18.13
CA LYS A 246 -28.74 -25.37 17.49
C LYS A 246 -28.72 -24.49 16.22
N LEU A 247 -27.72 -24.65 15.35
CA LEU A 247 -27.62 -23.83 14.12
C LEU A 247 -28.81 -24.04 13.18
N LYS A 248 -29.45 -25.20 13.24
CA LYS A 248 -30.68 -25.51 12.51
C LYS A 248 -31.89 -24.68 12.95
N GLU A 249 -31.91 -24.14 14.16
CA GLU A 249 -33.02 -23.31 14.65
C GLU A 249 -32.82 -21.81 14.31
N LYS A 250 -31.63 -21.42 13.85
CA LYS A 250 -31.26 -20.01 13.57
C LYS A 250 -31.61 -19.61 12.14
N GLU A 251 -32.90 -19.35 11.90
CA GLU A 251 -33.44 -19.18 10.54
C GLU A 251 -33.02 -17.91 9.79
N HIS A 252 -32.51 -16.91 10.50
CA HIS A 252 -32.12 -15.60 9.94
C HIS A 252 -30.64 -15.50 9.56
N LEU A 253 -29.85 -16.57 9.78
CA LEU A 253 -28.46 -16.62 9.34
C LEU A 253 -28.39 -16.82 7.81
N GLU A 254 -27.66 -15.94 7.16
CA GLU A 254 -27.43 -15.97 5.71
C GLU A 254 -26.04 -16.51 5.35
N GLU A 255 -25.05 -16.31 6.21
CA GLU A 255 -23.66 -16.74 6.01
C GLU A 255 -23.09 -17.40 7.27
N ILE A 256 -22.49 -18.58 7.09
CA ILE A 256 -21.81 -19.30 8.16
C ILE A 256 -20.38 -19.63 7.72
N VAL A 257 -19.42 -19.36 8.59
CA VAL A 257 -18.02 -19.77 8.43
C VAL A 257 -17.66 -20.71 9.58
N LEU A 258 -17.29 -21.95 9.28
CA LEU A 258 -16.83 -22.94 10.25
C LEU A 258 -15.32 -23.11 10.10
N GLU A 259 -14.54 -22.76 11.12
CA GLU A 259 -13.08 -22.83 11.09
C GLU A 259 -12.50 -23.66 12.24
N TRP A 260 -11.73 -24.67 11.85
CA TRP A 260 -10.91 -25.47 12.74
C TRP A 260 -9.48 -24.90 12.85
N GLY A 261 -8.82 -25.26 13.94
CA GLY A 261 -7.45 -24.88 14.26
C GLY A 261 -6.43 -25.81 13.60
N LYS A 262 -5.39 -26.19 14.35
CA LYS A 262 -4.43 -27.20 13.90
C LYS A 262 -5.11 -28.58 13.90
N THR A 263 -4.84 -29.36 12.87
CA THR A 263 -5.39 -30.70 12.62
C THR A 263 -5.30 -31.58 13.87
N THR A 264 -6.43 -32.15 14.25
CA THR A 264 -6.59 -33.06 15.40
C THR A 264 -6.35 -34.50 14.98
N GLU A 265 -5.98 -35.36 15.93
CA GLU A 265 -5.82 -36.81 15.68
C GLU A 265 -7.19 -37.53 15.64
N ASP A 266 -8.26 -36.91 16.15
CA ASP A 266 -9.58 -37.51 16.28
C ASP A 266 -10.52 -37.16 15.12
N SER A 267 -10.23 -37.74 13.95
CA SER A 267 -11.05 -37.56 12.74
C SER A 267 -12.50 -38.04 12.89
N GLN A 268 -12.81 -38.89 13.88
CA GLN A 268 -14.17 -39.36 14.16
C GLN A 268 -14.96 -38.27 14.88
N ASN A 269 -14.39 -37.67 15.92
CA ASN A 269 -15.02 -36.56 16.62
C ASN A 269 -15.28 -35.38 15.67
N GLU A 270 -14.31 -35.01 14.81
CA GLU A 270 -14.53 -33.90 13.87
C GLU A 270 -15.69 -34.16 12.90
N ARG A 271 -15.84 -35.41 12.43
CA ARG A 271 -17.00 -35.82 11.61
C ARG A 271 -18.30 -35.65 12.36
N GLU A 272 -18.35 -36.07 13.62
CA GLU A 272 -19.54 -35.91 14.45
C GLU A 272 -19.85 -34.44 14.75
N VAL A 273 -18.83 -33.60 14.92
CA VAL A 273 -19.01 -32.15 15.12
C VAL A 273 -19.62 -31.50 13.88
N LEU A 274 -19.08 -31.75 12.68
CA LEU A 274 -19.64 -31.19 11.45
C LEU A 274 -21.06 -31.70 11.15
N GLU A 275 -21.34 -32.98 11.46
CA GLU A 275 -22.68 -33.55 11.32
C GLU A 275 -23.69 -32.84 12.21
N ASN A 276 -23.33 -32.57 13.46
CA ASN A 276 -24.20 -31.93 14.44
C ASN A 276 -24.28 -30.40 14.31
N LEU A 277 -23.37 -29.76 13.54
CA LEU A 277 -23.43 -28.34 13.18
C LEU A 277 -24.27 -28.05 11.94
N GLN A 278 -25.26 -28.91 11.67
CA GLN A 278 -26.20 -28.74 10.57
C GLN A 278 -26.85 -27.33 10.59
N PRO A 279 -26.64 -26.48 9.57
CA PRO A 279 -27.20 -25.14 9.53
C PRO A 279 -28.67 -25.14 9.09
N HIS A 280 -29.36 -24.02 9.28
CA HIS A 280 -30.71 -23.84 8.77
C HIS A 280 -30.73 -23.81 7.21
N LYS A 281 -31.84 -24.26 6.60
CA LYS A 281 -31.99 -24.40 5.14
C LYS A 281 -32.05 -23.06 4.38
N ASN A 282 -32.22 -21.94 5.08
CA ASN A 282 -32.19 -20.59 4.49
C ASN A 282 -30.77 -20.06 4.22
N LEU A 283 -29.74 -20.82 4.61
CA LEU A 283 -28.35 -20.41 4.45
C LEU A 283 -28.03 -20.12 2.98
N LYS A 284 -27.42 -18.95 2.72
CA LYS A 284 -27.01 -18.52 1.37
C LYS A 284 -25.52 -18.75 1.12
N ARG A 285 -24.67 -18.63 2.14
CA ARG A 285 -23.22 -18.74 2.02
C ARG A 285 -22.63 -19.64 3.10
N LEU A 286 -21.82 -20.60 2.71
CA LEU A 286 -21.15 -21.50 3.65
C LEU A 286 -19.65 -21.53 3.36
N THR A 287 -18.83 -21.40 4.40
CA THR A 287 -17.39 -21.59 4.31
C THR A 287 -16.92 -22.59 5.35
N ILE A 288 -16.17 -23.62 4.94
CA ILE A 288 -15.58 -24.61 5.83
C ILE A 288 -14.07 -24.54 5.68
N LYS A 289 -13.35 -24.34 6.79
CA LYS A 289 -11.90 -24.18 6.82
C LYS A 289 -11.24 -25.16 7.77
N ARG A 290 -10.15 -25.78 7.31
CA ARG A 290 -9.26 -26.63 8.14
C ARG A 290 -9.94 -27.83 8.79
N TYR A 291 -11.06 -28.28 8.23
CA TYR A 291 -11.81 -29.42 8.75
C TYR A 291 -10.94 -30.69 8.77
N GLY A 292 -10.87 -31.33 9.95
CA GLY A 292 -9.99 -32.47 10.21
C GLY A 292 -10.63 -33.85 9.98
N GLY A 293 -11.91 -33.90 9.59
CA GLY A 293 -12.58 -35.17 9.29
C GLY A 293 -12.16 -35.77 7.94
N THR A 294 -12.34 -37.08 7.81
CA THR A 294 -11.95 -37.84 6.60
C THR A 294 -12.94 -37.75 5.44
N ARG A 295 -14.18 -37.30 5.72
CA ARG A 295 -15.25 -37.09 4.74
C ARG A 295 -16.18 -35.98 5.22
N PHE A 296 -16.89 -35.35 4.30
CA PHE A 296 -17.95 -34.39 4.62
C PHE A 296 -19.24 -35.08 5.05
N SER A 297 -20.06 -34.35 5.80
CA SER A 297 -21.42 -34.73 6.15
C SER A 297 -22.33 -34.82 4.91
N GLU A 298 -23.26 -35.77 4.92
CA GLU A 298 -24.22 -36.00 3.83
C GLU A 298 -25.07 -34.76 3.54
N TRP A 299 -25.40 -33.98 4.58
CA TRP A 299 -26.23 -32.79 4.45
C TRP A 299 -25.60 -31.71 3.55
N LEU A 300 -24.27 -31.66 3.40
CA LEU A 300 -23.58 -30.60 2.66
C LEU A 300 -23.90 -30.63 1.15
N GLY A 301 -24.16 -31.80 0.60
CA GLY A 301 -24.58 -32.00 -0.80
C GLY A 301 -26.06 -32.32 -0.96
N ASP A 302 -26.87 -32.14 0.09
CA ASP A 302 -28.30 -32.46 0.03
C ASP A 302 -29.12 -31.38 -0.67
N HIS A 303 -30.04 -31.81 -1.52
CA HIS A 303 -30.94 -30.95 -2.30
C HIS A 303 -31.82 -30.02 -1.45
N SER A 304 -32.04 -30.31 -0.15
CA SER A 304 -32.83 -29.45 0.74
C SER A 304 -32.16 -28.12 1.09
N TYR A 305 -30.86 -27.96 0.80
CA TYR A 305 -30.15 -26.68 0.90
C TYR A 305 -30.23 -25.87 -0.39
N PHE A 306 -31.45 -25.73 -0.90
CA PHE A 306 -31.71 -25.08 -2.18
C PHE A 306 -31.39 -23.57 -2.20
N ASN A 307 -31.10 -22.95 -1.06
CA ASN A 307 -30.75 -21.52 -0.97
C ASN A 307 -29.25 -21.23 -1.01
N ILE A 308 -28.38 -22.24 -0.93
CA ILE A 308 -26.92 -22.00 -0.93
C ILE A 308 -26.51 -21.48 -2.31
N VAL A 309 -26.01 -20.25 -2.33
CA VAL A 309 -25.51 -19.54 -3.51
C VAL A 309 -23.99 -19.59 -3.61
N SER A 310 -23.29 -19.58 -2.48
CA SER A 310 -21.82 -19.63 -2.43
C SER A 310 -21.31 -20.65 -1.42
N LEU A 311 -20.38 -21.49 -1.85
CA LEU A 311 -19.73 -22.49 -1.01
C LEU A 311 -18.20 -22.39 -1.16
N CYS A 312 -17.51 -22.32 -0.03
CA CYS A 312 -16.05 -22.28 0.03
C CYS A 312 -15.53 -23.38 0.96
N ILE A 313 -14.65 -24.25 0.47
CA ILE A 313 -13.99 -25.29 1.24
C ILE A 313 -12.48 -25.05 1.12
N ASP A 314 -11.79 -24.80 2.24
CA ASP A 314 -10.35 -24.47 2.24
C ASP A 314 -9.58 -25.27 3.32
N LYS A 315 -8.39 -25.76 2.99
CA LYS A 315 -7.47 -26.46 3.91
C LYS A 315 -8.04 -27.73 4.55
N CYS A 316 -8.95 -28.43 3.88
CA CYS A 316 -9.55 -29.67 4.39
C CYS A 316 -8.74 -30.90 3.95
N ASP A 317 -7.46 -30.93 4.34
CA ASP A 317 -6.46 -31.86 3.78
C ASP A 317 -6.71 -33.35 4.05
N HIS A 318 -7.50 -33.68 5.07
CA HIS A 318 -7.80 -35.08 5.43
C HIS A 318 -9.01 -35.65 4.70
N CYS A 319 -9.75 -34.84 3.93
CA CYS A 319 -10.90 -35.30 3.17
C CYS A 319 -10.47 -35.99 1.87
N PHE A 320 -10.97 -37.20 1.64
CA PHE A 320 -10.60 -38.03 0.49
C PHE A 320 -11.64 -38.05 -0.64
N SER A 321 -12.82 -37.47 -0.44
CA SER A 321 -13.86 -37.31 -1.47
C SER A 321 -14.62 -35.99 -1.30
N LEU A 322 -15.21 -35.50 -2.38
CA LEU A 322 -16.11 -34.34 -2.36
C LEU A 322 -17.57 -34.79 -2.18
N PRO A 323 -18.41 -34.01 -1.48
CA PRO A 323 -19.84 -34.27 -1.40
C PRO A 323 -20.54 -33.98 -2.74
N PRO A 324 -21.80 -34.42 -2.94
CA PRO A 324 -22.56 -34.22 -4.18
C PRO A 324 -23.06 -32.77 -4.37
N LEU A 325 -22.12 -31.85 -4.51
CA LEU A 325 -22.37 -30.41 -4.66
C LEU A 325 -23.13 -30.06 -5.94
N GLY A 326 -23.08 -30.92 -6.95
CA GLY A 326 -23.86 -30.77 -8.20
C GLY A 326 -25.37 -30.79 -7.98
N LYS A 327 -25.85 -31.34 -6.86
CA LYS A 327 -27.29 -31.37 -6.50
C LYS A 327 -27.83 -30.04 -5.96
N LEU A 328 -26.96 -29.07 -5.64
CA LEU A 328 -27.37 -27.80 -5.05
C LEU A 328 -27.96 -26.87 -6.13
N PRO A 329 -29.28 -26.60 -6.14
CA PRO A 329 -29.95 -25.98 -7.27
C PRO A 329 -29.61 -24.49 -7.47
N SER A 330 -29.27 -23.75 -6.41
CA SER A 330 -28.98 -22.31 -6.46
C SER A 330 -27.50 -21.97 -6.38
N LEU A 331 -26.61 -22.99 -6.36
CA LEU A 331 -25.18 -22.77 -6.19
C LEU A 331 -24.62 -22.04 -7.42
N LYS A 332 -24.11 -20.82 -7.21
CA LYS A 332 -23.51 -19.97 -8.24
C LYS A 332 -21.99 -19.91 -8.14
N HIS A 333 -21.45 -19.92 -6.92
CA HIS A 333 -20.02 -19.79 -6.69
C HIS A 333 -19.50 -20.94 -5.85
N LEU A 334 -18.55 -21.69 -6.38
CA LEU A 334 -17.89 -22.79 -5.70
C LEU A 334 -16.38 -22.59 -5.70
N ASN A 335 -15.79 -22.54 -4.50
CA ASN A 335 -14.35 -22.47 -4.30
C ASN A 335 -13.88 -23.66 -3.47
N ILE A 336 -12.97 -24.45 -4.03
CA ILE A 336 -12.35 -25.61 -3.39
C ILE A 336 -10.84 -25.38 -3.40
N ALA A 337 -10.25 -25.20 -2.21
CA ALA A 337 -8.85 -24.86 -2.07
C ALA A 337 -8.14 -25.74 -1.05
N ARG A 338 -6.87 -26.06 -1.32
CA ARG A 338 -5.98 -26.78 -0.37
C ARG A 338 -6.64 -28.01 0.23
N MET A 339 -7.21 -28.88 -0.60
CA MET A 339 -7.72 -30.18 -0.16
C MET A 339 -6.80 -31.28 -0.66
N ASN A 340 -5.63 -31.41 -0.02
CA ASN A 340 -4.57 -32.30 -0.49
C ASN A 340 -4.87 -33.81 -0.28
N GLY A 341 -5.97 -34.17 0.37
CA GLY A 341 -6.44 -35.56 0.44
C GLY A 341 -7.18 -36.02 -0.83
N ILE A 342 -7.63 -35.08 -1.67
CA ILE A 342 -8.35 -35.38 -2.90
C ILE A 342 -7.37 -35.75 -4.01
N ILE A 343 -7.40 -37.02 -4.42
CA ILE A 343 -6.62 -37.53 -5.54
C ILE A 343 -7.46 -37.51 -6.84
N MET A 344 -8.77 -37.73 -6.73
CA MET A 344 -9.70 -37.76 -7.85
C MET A 344 -10.94 -36.96 -7.51
N VAL A 345 -11.41 -36.13 -8.44
CA VAL A 345 -12.77 -35.57 -8.40
C VAL A 345 -13.65 -36.50 -9.23
N GLY A 346 -14.36 -37.42 -8.57
CA GLY A 346 -15.14 -38.47 -9.21
C GLY A 346 -16.59 -38.07 -9.51
N GLU A 347 -17.39 -39.05 -9.92
CA GLU A 347 -18.82 -38.87 -10.25
C GLU A 347 -19.63 -38.36 -9.05
N GLU A 348 -19.19 -38.66 -7.82
CA GLU A 348 -19.84 -38.26 -6.58
C GLU A 348 -19.99 -36.74 -6.45
N PHE A 349 -19.11 -35.96 -7.08
CA PHE A 349 -19.15 -34.51 -7.06
C PHE A 349 -20.42 -33.94 -7.72
N TYR A 350 -20.96 -34.66 -8.70
CA TYR A 350 -22.12 -34.25 -9.49
C TYR A 350 -23.45 -34.69 -8.88
N GLY A 351 -23.46 -35.79 -8.13
CA GLY A 351 -24.67 -36.40 -7.55
C GLY A 351 -25.03 -37.75 -8.15
N ASP A 352 -26.25 -38.23 -7.90
CA ASP A 352 -26.70 -39.61 -8.16
C ASP A 352 -27.26 -39.86 -9.57
N GLY A 353 -27.00 -38.96 -10.53
CA GLY A 353 -27.51 -39.10 -11.90
C GLY A 353 -29.04 -39.06 -12.02
N SER A 354 -29.75 -38.55 -10.99
CA SER A 354 -31.19 -38.27 -11.06
C SER A 354 -31.50 -37.27 -12.19
N SER A 355 -32.76 -37.23 -12.65
CA SER A 355 -33.22 -36.54 -13.89
C SER A 355 -32.96 -35.02 -13.99
N THR A 356 -32.31 -34.41 -13.01
CA THR A 356 -31.93 -32.99 -12.98
C THR A 356 -30.46 -32.81 -13.38
N LYS A 357 -30.18 -31.89 -14.31
CA LYS A 357 -28.81 -31.55 -14.73
C LYS A 357 -28.00 -31.05 -13.51
N PRO A 358 -26.80 -31.57 -13.24
CA PRO A 358 -25.96 -31.09 -12.14
C PRO A 358 -25.52 -29.65 -12.40
N PHE A 359 -25.25 -28.88 -11.35
CA PHE A 359 -24.71 -27.52 -11.42
C PHE A 359 -25.50 -26.54 -12.33
N GLN A 360 -26.84 -26.62 -12.30
CA GLN A 360 -27.73 -25.83 -13.15
C GLN A 360 -27.55 -24.30 -13.06
N SER A 361 -27.06 -23.79 -11.93
CA SER A 361 -26.90 -22.35 -11.67
C SER A 361 -25.43 -21.92 -11.53
N LEU A 362 -24.46 -22.83 -11.69
CA LEU A 362 -23.07 -22.55 -11.34
C LEU A 362 -22.45 -21.56 -12.33
N GLU A 363 -22.02 -20.41 -11.82
CA GLU A 363 -21.43 -19.31 -12.60
C GLU A 363 -19.90 -19.27 -12.43
N THR A 364 -19.38 -19.59 -11.25
CA THR A 364 -17.94 -19.56 -10.92
C THR A 364 -17.50 -20.87 -10.26
N LEU A 365 -16.46 -21.50 -10.79
CA LEU A 365 -15.82 -22.68 -10.23
C LEU A 365 -14.32 -22.43 -10.08
N ARG A 366 -13.80 -22.60 -8.85
CA ARG A 366 -12.39 -22.42 -8.53
C ARG A 366 -11.81 -23.64 -7.80
N PHE A 367 -10.70 -24.15 -8.33
CA PHE A 367 -9.80 -25.08 -7.67
C PHE A 367 -8.46 -24.40 -7.42
N GLU A 368 -7.97 -24.40 -6.18
CA GLU A 368 -6.71 -23.74 -5.81
C GLU A 368 -5.85 -24.62 -4.91
N GLU A 369 -4.55 -24.74 -5.20
CA GLU A 369 -3.58 -25.47 -4.37
C GLU A 369 -4.02 -26.93 -4.04
N MET A 370 -4.63 -27.62 -5.01
CA MET A 370 -5.00 -29.04 -4.90
C MET A 370 -3.80 -29.91 -5.32
N LEU A 371 -2.82 -30.10 -4.43
CA LEU A 371 -1.48 -30.58 -4.80
C LEU A 371 -1.44 -32.05 -5.19
N GLU A 372 -2.33 -32.86 -4.64
CA GLU A 372 -2.41 -34.31 -4.86
C GLU A 372 -3.47 -34.71 -5.89
N TRP A 373 -4.21 -33.75 -6.43
CA TRP A 373 -5.27 -34.01 -7.40
C TRP A 373 -4.68 -34.45 -8.74
N VAL A 374 -5.01 -35.68 -9.16
CA VAL A 374 -4.51 -36.33 -10.37
C VAL A 374 -5.56 -36.36 -11.48
N GLU A 375 -6.81 -36.70 -11.19
CA GLU A 375 -7.82 -36.97 -12.22
C GLU A 375 -9.14 -36.23 -11.95
N TRP A 376 -9.73 -35.70 -13.03
CA TRP A 376 -11.08 -35.13 -13.01
C TRP A 376 -12.00 -35.97 -13.91
N TYR A 377 -12.98 -36.63 -13.31
CA TYR A 377 -14.02 -37.34 -14.04
C TYR A 377 -14.98 -36.35 -14.73
N ILE A 378 -15.07 -36.41 -16.06
CA ILE A 378 -15.89 -35.52 -16.88
C ILE A 378 -17.11 -36.30 -17.41
N LEU A 379 -18.32 -35.86 -17.06
CA LEU A 379 -19.58 -36.50 -17.48
C LEU A 379 -19.87 -36.35 -18.98
N GLY A 380 -19.48 -35.23 -19.58
CA GLY A 380 -19.69 -34.97 -21.02
C GLY A 380 -21.13 -34.61 -21.40
N ALA A 381 -21.97 -34.23 -20.43
CA ALA A 381 -23.42 -34.04 -20.55
C ALA A 381 -23.89 -32.61 -20.19
N GLU A 382 -23.25 -31.57 -20.75
CA GLU A 382 -23.57 -30.15 -20.50
C GLU A 382 -23.66 -29.77 -19.02
N GLU A 383 -22.86 -30.42 -18.17
CA GLU A 383 -22.85 -30.24 -16.71
C GLU A 383 -22.58 -28.79 -16.28
N PHE A 384 -21.88 -28.00 -17.09
CA PHE A 384 -21.47 -26.63 -16.80
C PHE A 384 -22.11 -25.63 -17.77
N SER A 385 -23.43 -25.74 -17.97
CA SER A 385 -24.17 -24.91 -18.94
C SER A 385 -24.18 -23.40 -18.64
N GLN A 386 -24.11 -23.00 -17.36
CA GLN A 386 -24.11 -21.59 -16.93
C GLN A 386 -22.74 -21.08 -16.48
N LEU A 387 -21.69 -21.92 -16.57
CA LEU A 387 -20.38 -21.59 -16.02
C LEU A 387 -19.72 -20.48 -16.83
N LYS A 388 -19.48 -19.34 -16.17
CA LYS A 388 -18.85 -18.14 -16.74
C LYS A 388 -17.37 -18.08 -16.43
N GLU A 389 -16.96 -18.54 -15.26
CA GLU A 389 -15.59 -18.42 -14.77
C GLU A 389 -15.06 -19.76 -14.24
N LEU A 390 -13.96 -20.24 -14.82
CA LEU A 390 -13.24 -21.40 -14.34
C LEU A 390 -11.80 -21.02 -13.97
N CYS A 391 -11.41 -21.29 -12.74
CA CYS A 391 -10.07 -21.06 -12.22
C CYS A 391 -9.46 -22.37 -11.71
N ILE A 392 -8.30 -22.77 -12.24
CA ILE A 392 -7.51 -23.90 -11.73
C ILE A 392 -6.09 -23.40 -11.47
N ILE A 393 -5.71 -23.31 -10.20
CA ILE A 393 -4.47 -22.64 -9.77
C ILE A 393 -3.68 -23.60 -8.89
N LYS A 394 -2.40 -23.82 -9.21
CA LYS A 394 -1.47 -24.65 -8.42
C LYS A 394 -1.97 -26.09 -8.20
N CYS A 395 -2.40 -26.73 -9.29
CA CYS A 395 -2.77 -28.15 -9.31
C CYS A 395 -1.75 -28.94 -10.17
N PRO A 396 -0.53 -29.18 -9.68
CA PRO A 396 0.59 -29.63 -10.51
C PRO A 396 0.48 -31.09 -10.99
N LYS A 397 -0.24 -31.95 -10.26
CA LYS A 397 -0.41 -33.38 -10.58
C LYS A 397 -1.64 -33.67 -11.45
N LEU A 398 -2.47 -32.67 -11.75
CA LEU A 398 -3.68 -32.87 -12.53
C LEU A 398 -3.32 -33.28 -13.96
N VAL A 399 -3.68 -34.50 -14.34
CA VAL A 399 -3.51 -35.10 -15.66
C VAL A 399 -4.87 -35.19 -16.34
N GLY A 400 -4.90 -35.16 -17.68
CA GLY A 400 -6.13 -35.30 -18.46
C GLY A 400 -6.79 -33.97 -18.80
N GLY A 401 -8.10 -34.03 -19.08
CA GLY A 401 -8.84 -32.98 -19.78
C GLY A 401 -9.55 -31.96 -18.88
N LEU A 402 -9.91 -30.83 -19.49
CA LEU A 402 -10.93 -29.90 -19.01
C LEU A 402 -12.29 -30.28 -19.61
N PRO A 403 -13.42 -29.91 -18.99
CA PRO A 403 -14.73 -30.08 -19.61
C PRO A 403 -14.78 -29.39 -20.99
N ILE A 404 -14.99 -30.17 -22.07
CA ILE A 404 -14.87 -29.67 -23.44
C ILE A 404 -16.05 -28.74 -23.82
N ARG A 405 -17.23 -28.99 -23.23
CA ARG A 405 -18.48 -28.27 -23.50
C ARG A 405 -18.84 -27.32 -22.36
N MET A 406 -18.38 -26.08 -22.46
CA MET A 406 -18.74 -25.00 -21.53
C MET A 406 -19.25 -23.79 -22.33
N PRO A 407 -20.51 -23.81 -22.81
CA PRO A 407 -20.97 -22.85 -23.81
C PRO A 407 -20.97 -21.39 -23.33
N SER A 408 -21.03 -21.14 -22.02
CA SER A 408 -21.20 -19.80 -21.44
C SER A 408 -19.95 -19.21 -20.79
N TRP A 409 -18.77 -19.83 -20.95
CA TRP A 409 -17.58 -19.34 -20.25
C TRP A 409 -17.06 -18.01 -20.83
N VAL A 410 -16.80 -17.07 -19.93
CA VAL A 410 -16.30 -15.71 -20.19
C VAL A 410 -14.83 -15.59 -19.82
N SER A 411 -14.41 -16.22 -18.71
CA SER A 411 -13.03 -16.20 -18.23
C SER A 411 -12.53 -17.60 -17.87
N LEU A 412 -11.42 -18.02 -18.45
CA LEU A 412 -10.71 -19.25 -18.11
C LEU A 412 -9.29 -18.93 -17.64
N GLU A 413 -8.93 -19.38 -16.45
CA GLU A 413 -7.63 -19.10 -15.82
C GLU A 413 -7.00 -20.39 -15.29
N ILE A 414 -5.88 -20.77 -15.88
CA ILE A 414 -5.11 -21.96 -15.51
C ILE A 414 -3.70 -21.51 -15.14
N ARG A 415 -3.28 -21.78 -13.90
CA ARG A 415 -1.96 -21.39 -13.40
C ARG A 415 -1.26 -22.54 -12.69
N GLU A 416 0.03 -22.70 -12.93
CA GLU A 416 0.90 -23.66 -12.23
C GLU A 416 0.35 -25.10 -12.27
N CYS A 417 -0.22 -25.49 -13.42
CA CYS A 417 -0.78 -26.82 -13.67
C CYS A 417 0.07 -27.55 -14.73
N SER A 418 1.26 -28.00 -14.33
CA SER A 418 2.30 -28.47 -15.26
C SER A 418 1.99 -29.81 -15.93
N ALA A 419 1.26 -30.71 -15.26
CA ALA A 419 0.90 -32.03 -15.79
C ALA A 419 -0.39 -32.02 -16.64
N LEU A 420 -1.09 -30.88 -16.73
CA LEU A 420 -2.37 -30.78 -17.42
C LEU A 420 -2.17 -30.90 -18.93
N THR A 421 -2.81 -31.92 -19.52
CA THR A 421 -2.82 -32.19 -20.96
C THR A 421 -4.24 -32.13 -21.49
N ALA A 422 -4.73 -30.91 -21.76
CA ALA A 422 -6.13 -30.66 -22.08
C ALA A 422 -6.31 -29.84 -23.36
N LEU A 423 -7.43 -30.08 -24.05
CA LEU A 423 -7.93 -29.20 -25.11
C LEU A 423 -8.67 -28.01 -24.48
N LEU A 424 -8.60 -26.85 -25.15
CA LEU A 424 -9.38 -25.69 -24.73
C LEU A 424 -10.90 -25.93 -24.90
N PRO A 425 -11.72 -25.58 -23.89
CA PRO A 425 -13.17 -25.66 -23.97
C PRO A 425 -13.76 -24.72 -25.03
N ARG A 426 -14.68 -25.21 -25.86
CA ARG A 426 -15.27 -24.43 -26.96
C ARG A 426 -16.39 -23.52 -26.46
N THR A 427 -16.40 -22.26 -26.90
CA THR A 427 -17.46 -21.27 -26.63
C THR A 427 -17.48 -20.12 -27.65
N SER A 428 -18.64 -19.50 -27.85
CA SER A 428 -18.79 -18.27 -28.63
C SER A 428 -18.72 -16.98 -27.80
N VAL A 429 -18.58 -17.06 -26.47
CA VAL A 429 -18.65 -15.91 -25.55
C VAL A 429 -17.39 -15.69 -24.71
N ALA A 430 -16.32 -16.45 -24.96
CA ALA A 430 -15.02 -16.27 -24.31
C ALA A 430 -14.51 -14.83 -24.44
N ASN A 431 -14.09 -14.24 -23.32
CA ASN A 431 -13.52 -12.89 -23.28
C ASN A 431 -12.04 -12.91 -22.86
N LYS A 432 -11.72 -13.62 -21.77
CA LYS A 432 -10.40 -13.63 -21.15
C LYS A 432 -9.87 -15.06 -20.99
N LEU A 433 -8.66 -15.31 -21.50
CA LEU A 433 -7.93 -16.56 -21.29
C LEU A 433 -6.56 -16.29 -20.66
N VAL A 434 -6.26 -16.95 -19.55
CA VAL A 434 -4.97 -16.86 -18.85
C VAL A 434 -4.38 -18.25 -18.69
N LEU A 435 -3.21 -18.46 -19.27
CA LEU A 435 -2.45 -19.70 -19.22
C LEU A 435 -1.09 -19.39 -18.59
N ASN A 436 -0.79 -19.96 -17.43
CA ASN A 436 0.46 -19.73 -16.72
C ASN A 436 1.07 -21.05 -16.27
N GLY A 437 2.26 -21.44 -16.77
CA GLY A 437 2.93 -22.65 -16.29
C GLY A 437 2.20 -23.96 -16.61
N CYS A 438 1.41 -24.00 -17.69
CA CYS A 438 0.59 -25.15 -18.10
C CYS A 438 1.00 -25.67 -19.50
N ASN A 439 2.19 -26.27 -19.60
CA ASN A 439 2.83 -26.63 -20.88
C ASN A 439 2.06 -27.65 -21.74
N GLY A 440 1.23 -28.50 -21.14
CA GLY A 440 0.50 -29.55 -21.85
C GLY A 440 -0.86 -29.12 -22.42
N VAL A 441 -1.31 -27.87 -22.17
CA VAL A 441 -2.58 -27.37 -22.73
C VAL A 441 -2.39 -27.08 -24.21
N ASP A 442 -3.20 -27.73 -25.05
CA ASP A 442 -3.18 -27.53 -26.48
C ASP A 442 -3.73 -26.14 -26.84
N LEU A 443 -2.96 -25.38 -27.61
CA LEU A 443 -3.28 -24.02 -28.05
C LEU A 443 -4.06 -24.00 -29.36
N GLY A 444 -4.87 -25.03 -29.63
CA GLY A 444 -5.82 -25.03 -30.74
C GLY A 444 -6.92 -24.00 -30.50
N TRP A 445 -6.86 -22.85 -31.19
CA TRP A 445 -7.78 -21.71 -31.01
C TRP A 445 -9.19 -21.93 -31.59
N HIS A 446 -9.58 -23.17 -31.86
CA HIS A 446 -10.85 -23.48 -32.50
C HIS A 446 -12.02 -23.26 -31.54
N GLY A 447 -12.96 -22.40 -31.95
CA GLY A 447 -14.16 -22.12 -31.16
C GLY A 447 -13.90 -21.27 -29.94
N VAL A 448 -12.96 -20.32 -30.00
CA VAL A 448 -12.73 -19.24 -29.01
C VAL A 448 -12.46 -17.89 -29.69
N SER A 449 -12.99 -17.66 -30.89
CA SER A 449 -12.74 -16.46 -31.70
C SER A 449 -13.23 -15.15 -31.07
N SER A 450 -14.12 -15.23 -30.08
CA SER A 450 -14.65 -14.08 -29.33
C SER A 450 -13.64 -13.48 -28.34
N LEU A 451 -12.52 -14.16 -28.06
CA LEU A 451 -11.52 -13.73 -27.08
C LEU A 451 -11.06 -12.30 -27.32
N VAL A 452 -11.10 -11.49 -26.27
CA VAL A 452 -10.64 -10.09 -26.24
C VAL A 452 -9.24 -10.00 -25.64
N LYS A 453 -8.94 -10.83 -24.64
CA LYS A 453 -7.67 -10.84 -23.91
C LYS A 453 -7.09 -12.25 -23.77
N LEU A 454 -5.84 -12.40 -24.19
CA LEU A 454 -5.05 -13.63 -24.06
C LEU A 454 -3.75 -13.34 -23.31
N GLU A 455 -3.53 -14.04 -22.20
CA GLU A 455 -2.29 -13.99 -21.43
C GLU A 455 -1.66 -15.37 -21.35
N ILE A 456 -0.43 -15.49 -21.85
CA ILE A 456 0.37 -16.71 -21.82
C ILE A 456 1.63 -16.39 -21.01
N SER A 457 1.88 -17.14 -19.93
CA SER A 457 3.01 -16.87 -19.06
C SER A 457 3.71 -18.15 -18.60
N ASN A 458 5.02 -18.05 -18.31
CA ASN A 458 5.80 -19.12 -17.69
C ASN A 458 5.68 -20.49 -18.39
N MET A 459 5.59 -20.53 -19.73
CA MET A 459 5.57 -21.78 -20.49
C MET A 459 6.96 -22.06 -21.11
N PRO A 460 7.88 -22.72 -20.38
CA PRO A 460 9.24 -22.95 -20.87
C PRO A 460 9.31 -23.94 -22.04
N SER A 461 8.29 -24.77 -22.26
CA SER A 461 8.28 -25.74 -23.37
C SER A 461 7.66 -25.19 -24.66
N LEU A 462 7.04 -24.00 -24.60
CA LEU A 462 6.38 -23.38 -25.75
C LEU A 462 7.43 -22.86 -26.72
N LYS A 463 7.57 -23.52 -27.88
CA LYS A 463 8.51 -23.13 -28.95
C LYS A 463 7.92 -22.14 -29.94
N GLU A 464 6.67 -22.37 -30.34
CA GLU A 464 5.95 -21.57 -31.33
C GLU A 464 4.49 -21.49 -30.92
N LEU A 465 3.83 -20.40 -31.30
CA LEU A 465 2.36 -20.30 -31.21
C LEU A 465 1.75 -20.96 -32.44
N THR A 466 0.57 -21.56 -32.28
CA THR A 466 -0.14 -22.26 -33.35
C THR A 466 -0.53 -21.30 -34.49
N PRO A 467 -0.48 -21.74 -35.77
CA PRO A 467 -0.80 -20.91 -36.93
C PRO A 467 -2.21 -20.30 -36.89
N GLU A 468 -3.15 -20.94 -36.20
CA GLU A 468 -4.54 -20.52 -36.05
C GLU A 468 -4.71 -19.24 -35.20
N LEU A 469 -3.63 -18.65 -34.64
CA LEU A 469 -3.72 -17.46 -33.80
C LEU A 469 -4.46 -16.30 -34.50
N HIS A 470 -4.29 -16.16 -35.81
CA HIS A 470 -4.98 -15.15 -36.62
C HIS A 470 -6.52 -15.31 -36.65
N MET A 471 -7.06 -16.48 -36.25
CA MET A 471 -8.49 -16.76 -36.15
C MET A 471 -9.14 -16.06 -34.95
N LEU A 472 -8.36 -15.54 -34.01
CA LEU A 472 -8.85 -14.76 -32.87
C LEU A 472 -9.20 -13.33 -33.30
N THR A 473 -10.21 -13.19 -34.15
CA THR A 473 -10.53 -11.93 -34.84
C THR A 473 -10.91 -10.79 -33.92
N ASN A 474 -11.37 -11.06 -32.69
CA ASN A 474 -11.74 -10.04 -31.70
C ASN A 474 -10.63 -9.72 -30.70
N LEU A 475 -9.45 -10.34 -30.80
CA LEU A 475 -8.39 -10.19 -29.81
C LEU A 475 -7.84 -8.76 -29.82
N GLN A 476 -7.92 -8.10 -28.67
CA GLN A 476 -7.42 -6.73 -28.46
C GLN A 476 -6.12 -6.72 -27.64
N GLU A 477 -6.00 -7.59 -26.64
CA GLU A 477 -4.80 -7.68 -25.80
C GLU A 477 -4.15 -9.06 -25.90
N LEU A 478 -2.88 -9.08 -26.30
CA LEU A 478 -2.02 -10.26 -26.28
C LEU A 478 -0.82 -10.00 -25.38
N ILE A 479 -0.68 -10.82 -24.35
CA ILE A 479 0.35 -10.70 -23.34
C ILE A 479 1.11 -12.02 -23.23
N ILE A 480 2.42 -12.00 -23.47
CA ILE A 480 3.29 -13.16 -23.37
C ILE A 480 4.44 -12.86 -22.40
N ARG A 481 4.62 -13.67 -21.35
CA ARG A 481 5.65 -13.42 -20.33
C ARG A 481 6.44 -14.68 -19.96
N ASN A 482 7.76 -14.59 -19.87
CA ASN A 482 8.63 -15.67 -19.39
C ASN A 482 8.45 -17.01 -20.16
N CYS A 483 8.18 -16.94 -21.47
CA CYS A 483 8.17 -18.10 -22.37
C CYS A 483 9.56 -18.21 -23.02
N ARG A 484 10.51 -18.80 -22.30
CA ARG A 484 11.94 -18.72 -22.65
C ARG A 484 12.32 -19.43 -23.94
N SER A 485 11.59 -20.47 -24.33
CA SER A 485 11.83 -21.23 -25.56
C SER A 485 11.04 -20.74 -26.77
N LEU A 486 10.20 -19.72 -26.63
CA LEU A 486 9.42 -19.17 -27.74
C LEU A 486 10.36 -18.51 -28.74
N VAL A 487 10.46 -19.06 -29.95
CA VAL A 487 11.39 -18.61 -30.99
C VAL A 487 10.77 -17.54 -31.87
N SER A 488 9.53 -17.73 -32.33
CA SER A 488 8.88 -16.80 -33.25
C SER A 488 7.36 -16.84 -33.13
N PHE A 489 6.72 -15.83 -33.73
CA PHE A 489 5.27 -15.78 -33.95
C PHE A 489 4.92 -16.40 -35.32
N PRO A 490 3.70 -16.93 -35.49
CA PRO A 490 3.31 -17.59 -36.73
C PRO A 490 3.36 -16.63 -37.93
N HIS A 491 3.88 -17.12 -39.06
CA HIS A 491 4.01 -16.34 -40.30
C HIS A 491 2.68 -15.89 -40.89
N THR A 492 1.56 -16.52 -40.50
CA THR A 492 0.19 -16.13 -40.86
C THR A 492 -0.22 -14.77 -40.30
N GLY A 493 0.58 -14.21 -39.37
CA GLY A 493 0.36 -12.89 -38.79
C GLY A 493 -0.39 -12.92 -37.46
N LEU A 494 -0.36 -11.78 -36.77
CA LEU A 494 -1.07 -11.53 -35.51
C LEU A 494 -2.53 -11.10 -35.77
N PRO A 495 -3.44 -11.25 -34.80
CA PRO A 495 -4.84 -10.80 -34.92
C PRO A 495 -5.00 -9.33 -35.32
N LEU A 496 -5.89 -9.05 -36.29
CA LEU A 496 -6.05 -7.72 -36.88
C LEU A 496 -6.65 -6.67 -35.92
N MET A 497 -7.43 -7.10 -34.91
CA MET A 497 -8.03 -6.20 -33.92
C MET A 497 -7.12 -5.88 -32.74
N LEU A 498 -5.88 -6.39 -32.74
CA LEU A 498 -4.95 -6.24 -31.64
C LEU A 498 -4.59 -4.77 -31.41
N THR A 499 -4.88 -4.26 -30.22
CA THR A 499 -4.58 -2.89 -29.78
C THR A 499 -3.37 -2.85 -28.86
N ARG A 500 -3.09 -3.94 -28.14
CA ARG A 500 -1.95 -4.06 -27.22
C ARG A 500 -1.23 -5.40 -27.40
N LEU A 501 0.08 -5.31 -27.65
CA LEU A 501 0.99 -6.44 -27.62
C LEU A 501 2.03 -6.21 -26.53
N GLU A 502 2.17 -7.18 -25.64
CA GLU A 502 3.19 -7.18 -24.59
C GLU A 502 3.96 -8.50 -24.59
N VAL A 503 5.27 -8.44 -24.76
CA VAL A 503 6.17 -9.59 -24.74
C VAL A 503 7.30 -9.33 -23.74
N ARG A 504 7.39 -10.10 -22.66
CA ARG A 504 8.43 -9.91 -21.63
C ARG A 504 9.18 -11.21 -21.35
N ARG A 505 10.50 -11.14 -21.19
CA ARG A 505 11.36 -12.27 -20.77
C ARG A 505 11.23 -13.50 -21.69
N CYS A 506 11.10 -13.28 -23.00
CA CYS A 506 11.14 -14.34 -24.02
C CYS A 506 12.54 -14.36 -24.66
N GLU A 507 13.46 -15.14 -24.06
CA GLU A 507 14.90 -15.05 -24.35
C GLU A 507 15.30 -15.65 -25.70
N ALA A 508 14.60 -16.69 -26.18
CA ALA A 508 14.83 -17.31 -27.49
C ALA A 508 14.14 -16.59 -28.66
N LEU A 509 13.28 -15.61 -28.38
CA LEU A 509 12.48 -14.93 -29.39
C LEU A 509 13.38 -14.18 -30.37
N ASP A 510 13.35 -14.55 -31.64
CA ASP A 510 14.18 -13.97 -32.70
C ASP A 510 13.50 -12.78 -33.39
N SER A 511 12.19 -12.85 -33.59
CA SER A 511 11.44 -11.92 -34.40
C SER A 511 9.98 -11.83 -33.96
N VAL A 512 9.45 -10.61 -34.06
CA VAL A 512 8.02 -10.32 -33.98
C VAL A 512 7.68 -9.53 -35.23
N ASN A 513 6.58 -9.83 -35.93
CA ASN A 513 6.17 -8.99 -37.06
C ASN A 513 4.85 -8.29 -36.73
N VAL A 514 4.94 -7.01 -36.37
CA VAL A 514 3.76 -6.17 -36.05
C VAL A 514 3.27 -5.33 -37.23
N CYS A 515 3.95 -5.36 -38.38
CA CYS A 515 3.70 -4.45 -39.51
C CYS A 515 2.28 -4.60 -40.08
N LEU A 516 1.68 -5.79 -39.98
CA LEU A 516 0.33 -6.08 -40.49
C LEU A 516 -0.79 -5.65 -39.51
N ASN A 517 -0.48 -5.26 -38.28
CA ASN A 517 -1.47 -4.95 -37.25
C ASN A 517 -1.85 -3.46 -37.26
N THR A 518 -2.75 -3.10 -38.16
CA THR A 518 -3.15 -1.69 -38.40
C THR A 518 -3.82 -0.99 -37.21
N ARG A 519 -4.29 -1.73 -36.18
CA ARG A 519 -4.94 -1.19 -34.97
C ARG A 519 -4.06 -1.16 -33.73
N LEU A 520 -2.81 -1.62 -33.82
CA LEU A 520 -1.92 -1.72 -32.67
C LEU A 520 -1.58 -0.33 -32.13
N GLN A 521 -1.96 -0.06 -30.87
CA GLN A 521 -1.72 1.22 -30.20
C GLN A 521 -0.56 1.16 -29.22
N LYS A 522 -0.33 0.01 -28.59
CA LYS A 522 0.66 -0.18 -27.54
C LYS A 522 1.52 -1.42 -27.82
N LEU A 523 2.82 -1.20 -27.92
CA LEU A 523 3.83 -2.25 -28.04
C LEU A 523 4.79 -2.19 -26.86
N VAL A 524 4.91 -3.30 -26.13
CA VAL A 524 5.84 -3.45 -25.01
C VAL A 524 6.68 -4.71 -25.23
N ILE A 525 8.00 -4.56 -25.31
CA ILE A 525 8.95 -5.67 -25.45
C ILE A 525 10.04 -5.51 -24.40
N GLU A 526 10.18 -6.44 -23.47
CA GLU A 526 11.16 -6.31 -22.40
C GLU A 526 11.96 -7.59 -22.18
N ASN A 527 13.27 -7.49 -22.03
CA ASN A 527 14.15 -8.60 -21.69
C ASN A 527 14.08 -9.78 -22.69
N CYS A 528 14.03 -9.47 -23.99
CA CYS A 528 14.07 -10.46 -25.07
C CYS A 528 15.48 -10.45 -25.69
N SER A 529 16.38 -11.29 -25.18
CA SER A 529 17.82 -11.23 -25.49
C SER A 529 18.19 -11.63 -26.91
N SER A 530 17.41 -12.49 -27.56
CA SER A 530 17.67 -12.96 -28.92
C SER A 530 16.95 -12.16 -30.01
N LEU A 531 16.11 -11.19 -29.62
CA LEU A 531 15.27 -10.47 -30.57
C LEU A 531 16.13 -9.65 -31.52
N LEU A 532 16.02 -9.95 -32.82
CA LEU A 532 16.73 -9.28 -33.90
C LEU A 532 15.90 -8.14 -34.50
N SER A 533 14.59 -8.33 -34.65
CA SER A 533 13.68 -7.31 -35.18
C SER A 533 12.26 -7.50 -34.64
N PHE A 534 11.49 -6.42 -34.52
CA PHE A 534 10.04 -6.48 -34.22
C PHE A 534 9.16 -5.90 -35.34
N ALA A 535 9.80 -5.37 -36.38
CA ALA A 535 9.18 -4.82 -37.57
C ALA A 535 10.15 -4.97 -38.76
N VAL A 536 9.67 -5.56 -39.85
CA VAL A 536 10.34 -5.55 -41.15
C VAL A 536 9.45 -4.72 -42.06
N GLY A 537 9.67 -3.40 -42.09
CA GLY A 537 8.86 -2.43 -42.84
C GLY A 537 8.21 -1.36 -41.96
N VAL A 538 7.11 -0.79 -42.46
CA VAL A 538 6.42 0.35 -41.85
C VAL A 538 5.66 -0.06 -40.57
N LEU A 539 5.92 0.65 -39.48
CA LEU A 539 5.18 0.48 -38.22
C LEU A 539 3.70 0.88 -38.36
N PRO A 540 2.78 0.23 -37.62
CA PRO A 540 1.37 0.62 -37.62
C PRO A 540 1.15 2.10 -37.28
N ILE A 541 0.42 2.81 -38.14
CA ILE A 541 0.14 4.25 -38.01
C ILE A 541 -0.64 4.62 -36.74
N THR A 542 -1.27 3.63 -36.09
CA THR A 542 -2.05 3.78 -34.86
C THR A 542 -1.24 3.63 -33.58
N LEU A 543 0.06 3.26 -33.68
CA LEU A 543 0.93 3.11 -32.53
C LEU A 543 1.11 4.45 -31.81
N ASN A 544 0.75 4.45 -30.53
CA ASN A 544 0.88 5.59 -29.61
C ASN A 544 2.05 5.41 -28.66
N LEU A 545 2.37 4.17 -28.28
CA LEU A 545 3.40 3.83 -27.31
C LEU A 545 4.25 2.65 -27.80
N ILE A 546 5.56 2.85 -27.82
CA ILE A 546 6.57 1.81 -27.97
C ILE A 546 7.47 1.86 -26.74
N HIS A 547 7.52 0.76 -25.99
CA HIS A 547 8.47 0.57 -24.91
C HIS A 547 9.27 -0.71 -25.19
N ILE A 548 10.57 -0.56 -25.40
CA ILE A 548 11.49 -1.67 -25.60
C ILE A 548 12.62 -1.55 -24.60
N SER A 549 12.87 -2.59 -23.82
CA SER A 549 13.97 -2.58 -22.85
C SER A 549 14.71 -3.91 -22.78
N LYS A 550 16.03 -3.87 -22.55
CA LYS A 550 16.89 -5.06 -22.36
C LYS A 550 16.83 -6.04 -23.55
N CYS A 551 16.90 -5.52 -24.78
CA CYS A 551 16.92 -6.30 -26.02
C CYS A 551 18.26 -6.08 -26.77
N PRO A 552 19.38 -6.65 -26.30
CA PRO A 552 20.72 -6.33 -26.79
C PRO A 552 20.99 -6.67 -28.26
N LYS A 553 20.35 -7.70 -28.84
CA LYS A 553 20.55 -8.03 -30.26
C LYS A 553 19.62 -7.29 -31.22
N LEU A 554 18.72 -6.45 -30.68
CA LEU A 554 17.69 -5.82 -31.48
C LEU A 554 18.29 -4.76 -32.41
N VAL A 555 18.09 -4.98 -33.70
CA VAL A 555 18.31 -4.01 -34.76
C VAL A 555 17.00 -3.33 -35.08
N PHE A 556 16.86 -2.08 -34.64
CA PHE A 556 15.78 -1.22 -35.07
C PHE A 556 16.29 -0.28 -36.15
N SER A 557 15.94 -0.62 -37.38
CA SER A 557 16.21 0.17 -38.57
C SER A 557 15.02 1.08 -38.83
N VAL A 558 15.24 2.38 -38.87
CA VAL A 558 14.25 3.33 -39.39
C VAL A 558 14.54 3.47 -40.89
N SER A 559 13.64 2.99 -41.76
CA SER A 559 13.77 3.20 -43.20
C SER A 559 13.26 4.59 -43.59
N GLU A 560 13.75 5.16 -44.71
CA GLU A 560 13.21 6.42 -45.27
C GLU A 560 11.71 6.32 -45.57
N GLU A 561 11.20 5.11 -45.81
CA GLU A 561 9.77 4.83 -45.99
C GLU A 561 8.92 5.07 -44.71
N MET A 562 9.55 5.13 -43.52
CA MET A 562 8.87 5.44 -42.25
C MET A 562 8.57 6.93 -42.06
N GLU A 563 9.07 7.82 -42.92
CA GLU A 563 8.91 9.29 -42.82
C GLU A 563 7.44 9.74 -42.93
N CYS A 564 6.60 8.94 -43.60
CA CYS A 564 5.20 9.26 -43.87
C CYS A 564 4.20 8.62 -42.88
N CYS A 565 4.62 7.70 -42.00
CA CYS A 565 3.68 6.74 -41.40
C CYS A 565 3.55 6.82 -39.86
N ASN A 566 4.51 7.37 -39.12
CA ASN A 566 4.47 7.37 -37.65
C ASN A 566 3.83 8.63 -37.03
N SER A 567 2.72 9.08 -37.60
CA SER A 567 2.07 10.34 -37.18
C SER A 567 1.33 10.27 -35.84
N SER A 568 1.22 9.10 -35.20
CA SER A 568 0.48 8.93 -33.93
C SER A 568 1.36 8.69 -32.71
N LEU A 569 2.64 8.35 -32.90
CA LEU A 569 3.51 7.94 -31.80
C LEU A 569 3.72 9.10 -30.82
N LYS A 570 3.33 8.90 -29.56
CA LYS A 570 3.44 9.89 -28.48
C LYS A 570 4.54 9.54 -27.48
N TRP A 571 4.81 8.26 -27.30
CA TRP A 571 5.77 7.74 -26.34
C TRP A 571 6.72 6.73 -26.99
N LEU A 572 8.01 7.02 -26.95
CA LEU A 572 9.07 6.13 -27.40
C LEU A 572 10.07 5.92 -26.26
N SER A 573 10.22 4.67 -25.82
CA SER A 573 11.15 4.29 -24.77
C SER A 573 12.01 3.12 -25.25
N LEU A 574 13.32 3.33 -25.33
CA LEU A 574 14.31 2.36 -25.84
C LEU A 574 15.48 2.23 -24.87
N HIS A 575 15.54 1.12 -24.12
CA HIS A 575 16.56 0.88 -23.09
C HIS A 575 17.41 -0.36 -23.37
N SER A 576 18.73 -0.25 -23.27
CA SER A 576 19.69 -1.36 -23.41
C SER A 576 19.45 -2.20 -24.68
N CYS A 577 19.23 -1.53 -25.82
CA CYS A 577 19.11 -2.12 -27.16
C CYS A 577 20.45 -1.97 -27.90
N GLY A 578 21.01 -3.04 -28.47
CA GLY A 578 22.46 -3.07 -28.73
C GLY A 578 22.96 -2.64 -30.10
N THR A 579 22.12 -2.10 -31.01
CA THR A 579 22.62 -1.65 -32.32
C THR A 579 22.06 -0.33 -32.85
N LEU A 580 21.28 0.42 -32.07
CA LEU A 580 20.74 1.70 -32.52
C LEU A 580 21.80 2.80 -32.37
N LYS A 581 22.55 3.03 -33.45
CA LYS A 581 23.57 4.07 -33.51
C LYS A 581 22.97 5.47 -33.60
N SER A 582 21.86 5.63 -34.34
CA SER A 582 21.16 6.91 -34.51
C SER A 582 19.63 6.78 -34.44
N LEU A 583 18.98 7.70 -33.72
CA LEU A 583 17.52 7.85 -33.72
C LEU A 583 17.12 9.16 -34.39
N PRO A 584 16.50 9.11 -35.57
CA PRO A 584 16.08 10.31 -36.26
C PRO A 584 14.71 10.81 -35.78
N LEU A 585 14.70 11.88 -34.99
CA LEU A 585 13.48 12.41 -34.37
C LEU A 585 12.49 12.99 -35.39
N GLY A 586 12.98 13.38 -36.57
CA GLY A 586 12.15 13.88 -37.68
C GLY A 586 11.09 12.88 -38.18
N PHE A 587 11.24 11.59 -37.87
CA PHE A 587 10.27 10.53 -38.20
C PHE A 587 9.06 10.48 -37.24
N PHE A 588 9.10 11.18 -36.09
CA PHE A 588 8.08 11.09 -35.05
C PHE A 588 7.46 12.47 -34.72
N PRO A 589 6.64 13.06 -35.61
CA PRO A 589 6.20 14.45 -35.49
C PRO A 589 5.26 14.73 -34.30
N LYS A 590 4.59 13.71 -33.74
CA LYS A 590 3.71 13.85 -32.55
C LYS A 590 4.35 13.33 -31.25
N LEU A 591 5.64 13.02 -31.26
CA LEU A 591 6.34 12.47 -30.11
C LEU A 591 6.36 13.48 -28.95
N ARG A 592 5.79 13.09 -27.80
CA ARG A 592 5.76 13.92 -26.59
C ARG A 592 6.83 13.51 -25.58
N HIS A 593 7.09 12.22 -25.51
CA HIS A 593 7.99 11.63 -24.53
C HIS A 593 9.00 10.72 -25.23
N LEU A 594 10.27 11.06 -25.07
CA LEU A 594 11.39 10.26 -25.52
C LEU A 594 12.18 9.82 -24.30
N ASN A 595 12.37 8.51 -24.14
CA ASN A 595 13.30 7.95 -23.17
C ASN A 595 14.24 6.97 -23.88
N THR A 596 15.53 7.15 -23.74
CA THR A 596 16.49 6.44 -24.56
C THR A 596 17.81 6.15 -23.85
N THR A 597 18.47 5.03 -24.17
CA THR A 597 19.81 4.69 -23.66
C THR A 597 20.74 4.09 -24.70
N ASN A 598 22.06 4.19 -24.49
CA ASN A 598 23.11 3.54 -25.28
C ASN A 598 23.20 4.00 -26.76
N PHE A 599 22.79 5.23 -27.07
CA PHE A 599 22.90 5.79 -28.42
C PHE A 599 24.28 6.42 -28.69
N GLU A 600 24.76 6.31 -29.93
CA GLU A 600 25.98 6.99 -30.39
C GLU A 600 25.66 8.44 -30.82
N ILE A 601 24.56 8.64 -31.55
CA ILE A 601 24.15 9.93 -32.12
C ILE A 601 22.62 10.10 -31.97
N LEU A 602 22.15 11.27 -31.56
CA LEU A 602 20.76 11.72 -31.79
C LEU A 602 20.80 12.80 -32.86
N SER A 603 20.55 12.42 -34.12
CA SER A 603 20.55 13.34 -35.26
C SER A 603 19.14 13.54 -35.79
N ILE A 604 18.84 14.72 -36.30
CA ILE A 604 17.72 14.90 -37.25
C ILE A 604 18.34 14.61 -38.62
N PRO A 605 17.75 13.76 -39.49
CA PRO A 605 18.34 13.49 -40.80
C PRO A 605 18.52 14.79 -41.58
N ASN A 606 19.69 14.94 -42.18
CA ASN A 606 20.01 16.04 -43.09
C ASN A 606 19.09 15.96 -44.30
N GLY A 607 17.98 16.71 -44.26
CA GLY A 607 16.97 16.70 -45.31
C GLY A 607 15.90 17.77 -45.07
N HIS A 608 16.18 18.98 -45.57
CA HIS A 608 15.29 20.14 -45.63
C HIS A 608 14.88 20.77 -44.27
N GLY A 609 15.76 21.66 -43.77
CA GLY A 609 15.44 22.68 -42.75
C GLY A 609 15.36 22.17 -41.30
N PRO A 610 15.39 23.07 -40.30
CA PRO A 610 15.14 22.72 -38.91
C PRO A 610 13.68 22.24 -38.77
N ARG A 611 13.45 20.93 -38.84
CA ARG A 611 12.13 20.37 -38.57
C ARG A 611 11.83 20.56 -37.08
N ILE A 612 10.85 21.42 -36.82
CA ILE A 612 10.41 21.80 -35.48
C ILE A 612 9.79 20.59 -34.79
N SER A 613 10.32 20.16 -33.65
CA SER A 613 9.64 19.19 -32.79
C SER A 613 8.73 19.93 -31.80
N THR A 614 7.63 20.48 -32.31
CA THR A 614 6.65 21.21 -31.47
C THR A 614 5.96 20.31 -30.46
N SER A 615 6.01 18.99 -30.61
CA SER A 615 5.26 18.06 -29.77
C SER A 615 6.04 17.55 -28.56
N LEU A 616 7.38 17.61 -28.57
CA LEU A 616 8.22 17.08 -27.49
C LEU A 616 8.01 17.88 -26.19
N VAL A 617 7.74 17.16 -25.11
CA VAL A 617 7.52 17.70 -23.76
C VAL A 617 8.59 17.21 -22.78
N ARG A 618 9.04 15.96 -22.93
CA ARG A 618 10.04 15.34 -22.05
C ARG A 618 11.04 14.52 -22.85
N VAL A 619 12.33 14.75 -22.57
CA VAL A 619 13.45 13.99 -23.13
C VAL A 619 14.29 13.44 -21.99
N GLU A 620 14.51 12.13 -21.99
CA GLU A 620 15.38 11.43 -21.04
C GLU A 620 16.42 10.62 -21.82
N ILE A 621 17.68 10.88 -21.55
CA ILE A 621 18.83 10.22 -22.16
C ILE A 621 19.63 9.60 -21.03
N SER A 622 19.85 8.29 -21.06
CA SER A 622 20.62 7.62 -20.00
C SER A 622 21.63 6.60 -20.55
N GLY A 623 22.83 6.52 -19.99
CA GLY A 623 23.79 5.45 -20.37
C GLY A 623 24.38 5.55 -21.79
N CYS A 624 24.29 6.70 -22.47
CA CYS A 624 24.86 6.87 -23.81
C CYS A 624 26.39 7.06 -23.77
N ASN A 625 27.12 5.98 -23.50
CA ASN A 625 28.57 6.02 -23.25
C ASN A 625 29.44 6.26 -24.49
N SER A 626 28.88 6.22 -25.69
CA SER A 626 29.61 6.51 -26.95
C SER A 626 29.32 7.91 -27.49
N MET A 627 28.31 8.60 -26.96
CA MET A 627 27.86 9.91 -27.43
C MET A 627 28.82 11.00 -26.95
N VAL A 628 29.33 11.81 -27.89
CA VAL A 628 30.25 12.93 -27.59
C VAL A 628 29.51 14.26 -27.49
N SER A 629 28.47 14.45 -28.30
CA SER A 629 27.60 15.63 -28.26
C SER A 629 26.14 15.18 -28.34
N CYS A 630 25.27 15.88 -27.62
CA CYS A 630 23.84 15.65 -27.66
C CYS A 630 23.19 16.66 -28.61
N LEU A 631 22.44 16.20 -29.61
CA LEU A 631 21.64 17.04 -30.52
C LEU A 631 22.46 18.06 -31.32
N GLN A 632 23.34 17.55 -32.20
CA GLN A 632 24.40 18.30 -32.88
C GLN A 632 23.91 19.40 -33.86
N GLU A 633 22.61 19.46 -34.19
CA GLU A 633 22.00 20.51 -35.01
C GLU A 633 20.59 20.87 -34.49
N ALA A 634 20.45 22.10 -33.99
CA ALA A 634 19.22 22.85 -33.65
C ALA A 634 17.91 22.05 -33.48
N LEU A 635 17.78 21.29 -32.38
CA LEU A 635 16.48 20.79 -31.96
C LEU A 635 15.63 21.96 -31.44
N TYR A 636 14.92 22.65 -32.33
CA TYR A 636 13.91 23.64 -31.95
C TYR A 636 12.69 22.88 -31.38
N ALA A 637 12.66 22.72 -30.06
CA ALA A 637 11.59 22.06 -29.31
C ALA A 637 10.93 23.07 -28.37
N PRO A 638 10.05 23.95 -28.89
CA PRO A 638 9.50 25.06 -28.13
C PRO A 638 8.61 24.64 -26.97
N ASN A 639 8.13 23.39 -26.92
CA ASN A 639 7.26 22.87 -25.86
C ASN A 639 7.97 21.91 -24.89
N LEU A 640 9.30 21.75 -25.02
CA LEU A 640 10.07 20.88 -24.14
C LEU A 640 10.11 21.49 -22.74
N LYS A 641 9.55 20.78 -21.74
CA LYS A 641 9.52 21.22 -20.33
C LYS A 641 10.60 20.56 -19.49
N THR A 642 10.94 19.31 -19.80
CA THR A 642 11.88 18.52 -18.99
C THR A 642 12.94 17.89 -19.86
N PHE A 643 14.21 18.11 -19.51
CA PHE A 643 15.35 17.48 -20.15
C PHE A 643 16.25 16.82 -19.10
N TRP A 644 16.45 15.51 -19.23
CA TRP A 644 17.28 14.73 -18.33
C TRP A 644 18.35 13.98 -19.11
N VAL A 645 19.60 14.14 -18.71
CA VAL A 645 20.76 13.35 -19.16
C VAL A 645 21.41 12.66 -17.96
N GLN A 646 21.65 11.35 -18.04
CA GLN A 646 22.28 10.59 -16.97
C GLN A 646 23.29 9.53 -17.45
N ASN A 647 24.37 9.29 -16.71
CA ASN A 647 25.34 8.21 -16.97
C ASN A 647 25.92 8.22 -18.40
N CYS A 648 26.12 9.40 -19.00
CA CYS A 648 26.70 9.53 -20.35
C CYS A 648 28.20 9.83 -20.23
N LYS A 649 29.03 8.78 -20.10
CA LYS A 649 30.44 8.92 -19.68
C LYS A 649 31.36 9.67 -20.67
N LYS A 650 31.03 9.73 -21.97
CA LYS A 650 31.84 10.43 -23.00
C LYS A 650 31.22 11.73 -23.50
N LEU A 651 30.09 12.14 -22.94
CA LEU A 651 29.37 13.33 -23.39
C LEU A 651 30.14 14.58 -22.96
N LYS A 652 30.60 15.37 -23.93
CA LYS A 652 31.40 16.58 -23.73
C LYS A 652 30.58 17.86 -23.78
N LEU A 653 29.56 17.88 -24.64
CA LEU A 653 28.80 19.09 -24.94
C LEU A 653 27.29 18.83 -24.84
N LEU A 654 26.58 19.77 -24.21
CA LEU A 654 25.13 19.91 -24.26
C LEU A 654 24.71 20.53 -25.62
N PRO A 655 23.41 20.52 -25.97
CA PRO A 655 22.95 21.13 -27.22
C PRO A 655 23.30 22.62 -27.28
N GLU A 656 23.86 23.11 -28.39
CA GLU A 656 24.12 24.54 -28.56
C GLU A 656 22.82 25.34 -28.72
N GLY A 657 22.80 26.60 -28.29
CA GLY A 657 21.64 27.48 -28.47
C GLY A 657 20.40 27.09 -27.66
N MET A 658 20.53 26.39 -26.52
CA MET A 658 19.38 26.00 -25.68
C MET A 658 18.47 27.19 -25.35
N HIS A 659 19.05 28.36 -25.08
CA HIS A 659 18.33 29.60 -24.77
C HIS A 659 17.37 30.06 -25.89
N THR A 660 17.67 29.80 -27.16
CA THR A 660 16.76 30.10 -28.28
C THR A 660 15.90 28.90 -28.67
N HIS A 661 16.45 27.69 -28.60
CA HIS A 661 15.83 26.49 -29.15
C HIS A 661 14.87 25.77 -28.20
N LEU A 662 15.01 25.98 -26.88
CA LEU A 662 14.22 25.34 -25.83
C LEU A 662 13.55 26.38 -24.90
N PRO A 663 12.75 27.33 -25.43
CA PRO A 663 12.21 28.45 -24.66
C PRO A 663 11.29 28.05 -23.50
N SER A 664 10.64 26.88 -23.54
CA SER A 664 9.73 26.42 -22.47
C SER A 664 10.37 25.46 -21.47
N LEU A 665 11.69 25.29 -21.48
CA LEU A 665 12.37 24.35 -20.59
C LEU A 665 12.26 24.82 -19.13
N GLU A 666 11.59 24.03 -18.30
CA GLU A 666 11.35 24.32 -16.88
C GLU A 666 12.31 23.53 -15.97
N SER A 667 12.77 22.34 -16.39
CA SER A 667 13.62 21.46 -15.59
C SER A 667 14.75 20.84 -16.41
N LEU A 668 15.99 21.01 -15.96
CA LEU A 668 17.19 20.39 -16.52
C LEU A 668 17.90 19.55 -15.45
N THR A 669 18.10 18.26 -15.72
CA THR A 669 18.83 17.35 -14.84
C THR A 669 20.00 16.71 -15.59
N ILE A 670 21.20 16.85 -15.04
CA ILE A 670 22.44 16.26 -15.54
C ILE A 670 23.02 15.40 -14.41
N TRP A 671 23.23 14.11 -14.65
CA TRP A 671 23.73 13.20 -13.62
C TRP A 671 24.81 12.26 -14.17
N ASN A 672 25.98 12.25 -13.57
CA ASN A 672 27.07 11.32 -13.85
C ASN A 672 27.54 11.42 -15.32
N CYS A 673 27.79 12.66 -15.74
CA CYS A 673 28.33 13.01 -17.04
C CYS A 673 29.66 13.76 -16.82
N PRO A 674 30.77 13.04 -16.58
CA PRO A 674 32.03 13.61 -16.10
C PRO A 674 32.78 14.47 -17.15
N GLU A 675 32.53 14.23 -18.44
CA GLU A 675 33.25 14.88 -19.54
C GLU A 675 32.66 16.23 -19.98
N ILE A 676 31.51 16.64 -19.43
CA ILE A 676 30.91 17.95 -19.74
C ILE A 676 31.72 19.04 -19.03
N GLU A 677 32.26 20.00 -19.78
CA GLU A 677 33.10 21.08 -19.25
C GLU A 677 32.30 22.37 -18.98
N THR A 678 31.40 22.75 -19.88
CA THR A 678 30.69 24.03 -19.80
C THR A 678 29.22 23.91 -20.23
N PHE A 679 28.40 24.91 -19.87
CA PHE A 679 27.08 25.11 -20.47
C PHE A 679 27.23 25.69 -21.90
N PRO A 680 26.25 25.50 -22.79
CA PRO A 680 26.34 25.91 -24.20
C PRO A 680 26.46 27.43 -24.38
N GLU A 681 26.98 27.85 -25.53
CA GLU A 681 27.20 29.26 -25.86
C GLU A 681 25.86 30.02 -25.89
N GLY A 682 25.81 31.17 -25.20
CA GLY A 682 24.58 31.94 -24.97
C GLY A 682 23.73 31.50 -23.75
N GLY A 683 24.10 30.40 -23.09
CA GLY A 683 23.58 30.02 -21.77
C GLY A 683 22.29 29.17 -21.77
N LEU A 684 21.77 28.95 -20.55
CA LEU A 684 20.56 28.16 -20.29
C LEU A 684 19.26 28.95 -20.58
N PRO A 685 18.12 28.28 -20.81
CA PRO A 685 16.84 28.94 -21.09
C PRO A 685 16.32 29.79 -19.92
N SER A 686 15.70 30.94 -20.22
CA SER A 686 15.23 31.90 -19.21
C SER A 686 14.04 31.43 -18.36
N ASN A 687 13.25 30.47 -18.86
CA ASN A 687 12.12 29.85 -18.14
C ASN A 687 12.54 28.68 -17.22
N LEU A 688 13.84 28.38 -17.14
CA LEU A 688 14.35 27.28 -16.34
C LEU A 688 14.09 27.54 -14.85
N ARG A 689 13.31 26.66 -14.21
CA ARG A 689 12.94 26.73 -12.79
C ARG A 689 13.81 25.84 -11.92
N ARG A 690 14.15 24.65 -12.44
CA ARG A 690 14.90 23.61 -11.74
C ARG A 690 16.15 23.23 -12.51
N LEU A 691 17.31 23.31 -11.87
CA LEU A 691 18.57 22.80 -12.38
C LEU A 691 19.18 21.81 -11.38
N GLN A 692 19.50 20.61 -11.86
CA GLN A 692 20.12 19.56 -11.06
C GLN A 692 21.40 19.05 -11.73
N VAL A 693 22.55 19.11 -11.06
CA VAL A 693 23.85 18.70 -11.60
C VAL A 693 24.59 17.78 -10.62
N TRP A 694 24.74 16.51 -10.95
CA TRP A 694 25.27 15.49 -10.05
C TRP A 694 26.42 14.73 -10.69
N GLY A 695 27.55 14.54 -10.01
CA GLY A 695 28.67 13.73 -10.54
C GLY A 695 29.21 14.22 -11.88
N CYS A 696 29.33 15.55 -12.04
CA CYS A 696 29.85 16.21 -13.24
C CYS A 696 31.04 17.09 -12.88
N LYS A 697 32.18 16.45 -12.54
CA LYS A 697 33.37 17.13 -11.98
C LYS A 697 33.85 18.32 -12.82
N LYS A 698 34.13 18.10 -14.10
CA LYS A 698 34.60 19.16 -15.02
C LYS A 698 33.63 20.35 -15.12
N LEU A 699 32.32 20.09 -15.15
CA LEU A 699 31.30 21.13 -15.20
C LEU A 699 31.26 21.95 -13.90
N VAL A 700 31.48 21.31 -12.75
CA VAL A 700 31.56 21.95 -11.44
C VAL A 700 32.86 22.73 -11.27
N ASP A 701 33.97 22.26 -11.85
CA ASP A 701 35.25 22.98 -11.85
C ASP A 701 35.13 24.31 -12.59
N CYS A 702 34.42 24.34 -13.72
CA CYS A 702 34.14 25.54 -14.52
C CYS A 702 32.95 26.39 -14.03
N ARG A 703 32.55 26.28 -12.76
CA ARG A 703 31.39 27.00 -12.17
C ARG A 703 31.38 28.53 -12.35
N ARG A 704 32.55 29.17 -12.56
CA ARG A 704 32.66 30.61 -12.84
C ARG A 704 31.96 31.01 -14.14
N GLU A 705 31.80 30.06 -15.06
CA GLU A 705 31.24 30.29 -16.38
C GLU A 705 29.75 29.95 -16.47
N TRP A 706 29.11 29.50 -15.38
CA TRP A 706 27.72 29.05 -15.44
C TRP A 706 26.72 30.15 -15.79
N GLY A 707 27.00 31.40 -15.40
CA GLY A 707 26.13 32.53 -15.69
C GLY A 707 24.72 32.43 -15.08
N LEU A 708 24.52 31.62 -14.02
CA LEU A 708 23.20 31.35 -13.44
C LEU A 708 22.51 32.60 -12.89
N GLN A 709 23.28 33.61 -12.48
CA GLN A 709 22.78 34.91 -12.02
C GLN A 709 21.93 35.65 -13.08
N ARG A 710 22.04 35.27 -14.36
CA ARG A 710 21.27 35.84 -15.46
C ARG A 710 19.92 35.16 -15.68
N LEU A 711 19.61 34.08 -14.95
CA LEU A 711 18.38 33.29 -15.13
C LEU A 711 17.25 33.83 -14.23
N PRO A 712 16.22 34.48 -14.78
CA PRO A 712 15.20 35.17 -13.99
C PRO A 712 14.16 34.23 -13.35
N SER A 713 14.09 32.96 -13.77
CA SER A 713 13.06 32.01 -13.31
C SER A 713 13.61 30.90 -12.42
N LEU A 714 14.93 30.84 -12.18
CA LEU A 714 15.56 29.73 -11.48
C LEU A 714 15.21 29.80 -9.99
N THR A 715 14.51 28.78 -9.50
CA THR A 715 13.97 28.71 -8.13
C THR A 715 14.54 27.53 -7.34
N GLU A 716 14.94 26.47 -8.03
CA GLU A 716 15.54 25.28 -7.43
C GLU A 716 16.87 24.99 -8.11
N PHE A 717 17.94 24.95 -7.32
CA PHE A 717 19.24 24.53 -7.79
C PHE A 717 19.82 23.47 -6.85
N VAL A 718 20.16 22.31 -7.40
CA VAL A 718 20.80 21.24 -6.63
C VAL A 718 22.03 20.77 -7.38
N PHE A 719 23.16 20.69 -6.70
CA PHE A 719 24.38 20.16 -7.29
C PHE A 719 25.17 19.30 -6.31
N GLY A 720 26.01 18.42 -6.85
CA GLY A 720 26.79 17.53 -6.02
C GLY A 720 27.73 16.57 -6.74
N GLY A 721 28.56 15.85 -5.99
CA GLY A 721 29.45 14.81 -6.51
C GLY A 721 28.73 13.51 -6.87
N GLY A 722 29.43 12.61 -7.59
CA GLY A 722 28.92 11.30 -8.02
C GLY A 722 29.12 10.21 -6.97
N LYS A 723 28.30 9.15 -6.98
CA LYS A 723 28.52 7.99 -6.09
C LYS A 723 29.49 6.99 -6.70
N TYR A 724 30.38 6.42 -5.87
CA TYR A 724 31.16 5.18 -6.08
C TYR A 724 32.31 5.20 -7.11
N GLU A 725 33.28 6.10 -6.99
CA GLU A 725 34.64 5.80 -7.47
C GLU A 725 35.63 6.17 -6.35
N GLU A 726 36.54 5.24 -6.03
CA GLU A 726 37.60 5.41 -5.03
C GLU A 726 38.57 6.49 -5.51
N GLU A 727 38.99 7.37 -4.58
CA GLU A 727 40.00 8.43 -4.81
C GLU A 727 39.65 9.47 -5.88
N ASP A 728 38.58 10.26 -5.67
CA ASP A 728 38.33 11.44 -6.50
C ASP A 728 38.73 12.73 -5.75
N ASP A 729 39.79 13.38 -6.26
CA ASP A 729 40.28 14.73 -5.90
C ASP A 729 39.19 15.79 -6.17
N ASP A 730 38.16 15.92 -5.33
CA ASP A 730 37.32 17.11 -5.35
C ASP A 730 38.19 18.29 -4.90
N VAL A 731 38.63 19.19 -5.77
CA VAL A 731 39.52 20.32 -5.39
C VAL A 731 38.79 21.39 -4.54
N LEU A 732 37.49 21.22 -4.30
CA LEU A 732 36.60 22.26 -3.77
C LEU A 732 36.68 22.39 -2.24
N GLU A 733 37.74 23.03 -1.72
CA GLU A 733 37.89 23.26 -0.27
C GLU A 733 36.90 24.29 0.31
N SER A 734 36.44 25.26 -0.50
CA SER A 734 35.49 26.30 -0.11
C SER A 734 34.50 26.63 -1.21
N PHE A 735 33.22 26.79 -0.86
CA PHE A 735 32.15 27.10 -1.82
C PHE A 735 32.07 28.62 -2.15
N LEU A 736 32.19 28.91 -3.46
CA LEU A 736 32.07 30.17 -4.23
C LEU A 736 32.65 31.48 -3.65
N GLU A 737 33.35 32.22 -4.49
CA GLU A 737 33.69 33.64 -4.33
C GLU A 737 32.70 34.45 -5.19
N GLU A 738 32.13 35.53 -4.63
CA GLU A 738 31.23 36.56 -5.20
C GLU A 738 30.16 36.15 -6.26
N ALA A 739 28.88 36.21 -5.85
CA ALA A 739 27.69 36.48 -6.68
C ALA A 739 27.38 35.59 -7.92
N LEU A 740 27.63 34.28 -7.85
CA LEU A 740 27.39 33.34 -8.97
C LEU A 740 25.97 32.75 -9.05
N LEU A 741 25.16 32.87 -7.99
CA LEU A 741 23.80 32.30 -7.92
C LEU A 741 22.73 33.39 -8.12
N PRO A 742 21.55 33.08 -8.71
CA PRO A 742 20.49 34.08 -8.88
C PRO A 742 19.70 34.34 -7.59
N PRO A 743 19.27 35.59 -7.32
CA PRO A 743 18.52 35.95 -6.11
C PRO A 743 17.12 35.33 -6.03
N THR A 744 16.63 34.73 -7.14
CA THR A 744 15.32 34.08 -7.26
C THR A 744 15.28 32.67 -6.67
N LEU A 745 16.42 32.12 -6.23
CA LEU A 745 16.50 30.79 -5.65
C LEU A 745 15.68 30.70 -4.35
N THR A 746 14.84 29.68 -4.28
CA THR A 746 14.04 29.30 -3.11
C THR A 746 14.55 28.02 -2.46
N LEU A 747 15.18 27.13 -3.23
CA LEU A 747 15.78 25.88 -2.77
C LEU A 747 17.20 25.76 -3.31
N LEU A 748 18.15 25.53 -2.40
CA LEU A 748 19.53 25.19 -2.72
C LEU A 748 19.89 23.83 -2.10
N GLY A 749 20.32 22.90 -2.93
CA GLY A 749 20.84 21.61 -2.48
C GLY A 749 22.32 21.45 -2.81
N ILE A 750 23.11 21.08 -1.81
CA ILE A 750 24.54 20.75 -1.89
C ILE A 750 24.65 19.29 -1.48
N ASN A 751 25.25 18.44 -2.31
CA ASN A 751 25.32 17.02 -1.96
C ASN A 751 26.66 16.38 -2.36
N ASN A 752 27.16 15.44 -1.56
CA ASN A 752 28.24 14.53 -1.90
C ASN A 752 29.52 15.25 -2.36
N LEU A 753 29.92 16.32 -1.65
CA LEU A 753 31.18 17.04 -1.89
C LEU A 753 32.21 16.61 -0.83
N GLN A 754 33.23 15.87 -1.24
CA GLN A 754 34.09 15.16 -0.29
C GLN A 754 35.08 16.09 0.44
N ASN A 755 35.58 17.13 -0.23
CA ASN A 755 36.61 18.02 0.30
C ASN A 755 36.09 19.41 0.73
N LEU A 756 34.77 19.63 0.71
CA LEU A 756 34.17 20.91 1.13
C LEU A 756 34.37 21.12 2.63
N LYS A 757 35.20 22.10 3.02
CA LYS A 757 35.50 22.42 4.44
C LYS A 757 34.59 23.52 4.98
N SER A 758 34.25 24.50 4.16
CA SER A 758 33.43 25.66 4.56
C SER A 758 32.58 26.22 3.42
N ILE A 759 31.47 26.86 3.80
CA ILE A 759 30.54 27.54 2.90
C ILE A 759 30.71 29.04 3.10
N ASN A 760 31.15 29.79 2.08
CA ASN A 760 31.38 31.23 2.19
C ASN A 760 30.06 32.02 2.23
N TYR A 761 29.76 32.67 3.35
CA TYR A 761 28.53 33.44 3.55
C TYR A 761 28.40 34.65 2.60
N GLN A 762 29.50 35.28 2.19
CA GLN A 762 29.48 36.45 1.28
C GLN A 762 28.87 36.11 -0.08
N SER A 763 28.97 34.85 -0.49
CA SER A 763 28.45 34.34 -1.76
C SER A 763 26.96 34.05 -1.75
N PHE A 764 26.28 34.25 -0.60
CA PHE A 764 24.85 34.00 -0.46
C PHE A 764 24.06 35.19 0.07
N GLN A 765 24.71 36.30 0.45
CA GLN A 765 24.03 37.47 1.02
C GLN A 765 22.94 38.04 0.09
N HIS A 766 23.08 37.85 -1.22
CA HIS A 766 22.12 38.32 -2.22
C HIS A 766 20.94 37.35 -2.44
N LEU A 767 20.93 36.15 -1.84
CA LEU A 767 19.86 35.15 -1.98
C LEU A 767 18.68 35.42 -1.04
N THR A 768 18.04 36.57 -1.18
CA THR A 768 16.95 37.01 -0.30
C THR A 768 15.69 36.13 -0.36
N CYS A 769 15.52 35.30 -1.41
CA CYS A 769 14.35 34.43 -1.57
C CYS A 769 14.56 33.00 -1.07
N LEU A 770 15.74 32.67 -0.55
CA LEU A 770 16.09 31.29 -0.18
C LEU A 770 15.30 30.84 1.05
N LYS A 771 14.53 29.76 0.90
CA LYS A 771 13.66 29.17 1.93
C LYS A 771 14.15 27.80 2.39
N GLU A 772 14.70 27.01 1.48
CA GLU A 772 15.17 25.65 1.76
C GLU A 772 16.67 25.50 1.44
N LEU A 773 17.43 24.98 2.41
CA LEU A 773 18.82 24.59 2.23
C LEU A 773 18.99 23.11 2.58
N ARG A 774 19.53 22.32 1.66
CA ARG A 774 19.82 20.89 1.88
C ARG A 774 21.30 20.62 1.70
N ILE A 775 21.95 20.03 2.69
CA ILE A 775 23.37 19.69 2.71
C ILE A 775 23.49 18.20 3.02
N CYS A 776 23.81 17.39 2.03
CA CYS A 776 23.86 15.94 2.20
C CYS A 776 25.26 15.38 1.85
N GLN A 777 25.73 14.36 2.56
CA GLN A 777 26.95 13.60 2.26
C GLN A 777 28.22 14.47 2.08
N CYS A 778 28.41 15.53 2.88
CA CYS A 778 29.59 16.40 2.85
C CYS A 778 30.47 16.16 4.10
N PRO A 779 31.40 15.19 4.09
CA PRO A 779 32.05 14.72 5.31
C PRO A 779 33.07 15.69 5.92
N GLN A 780 33.73 16.52 5.11
CA GLN A 780 34.74 17.48 5.58
C GLN A 780 34.17 18.83 6.01
N LEU A 781 32.85 19.04 5.89
CA LEU A 781 32.23 20.34 6.18
C LEU A 781 32.21 20.59 7.68
N GLN A 782 32.90 21.64 8.12
CA GLN A 782 33.09 21.92 9.54
C GLN A 782 32.11 22.94 10.11
N SER A 783 31.69 23.94 9.35
CA SER A 783 30.88 25.05 9.87
C SER A 783 29.78 25.49 8.92
N LEU A 784 28.70 26.02 9.49
CA LEU A 784 27.66 26.73 8.77
C LEU A 784 28.02 28.23 8.60
N PRO A 785 27.51 28.88 7.54
CA PRO A 785 27.61 30.33 7.35
C PRO A 785 27.02 31.11 8.54
N GLU A 786 27.48 32.36 8.75
CA GLU A 786 27.07 33.23 9.86
C GLU A 786 25.55 33.52 9.89
N GLU A 787 25.04 33.83 11.09
CA GLU A 787 23.60 33.96 11.42
C GLU A 787 22.77 34.76 10.40
N GLY A 788 23.33 35.83 9.82
CA GLY A 788 22.63 36.70 8.87
C GLY A 788 22.17 36.01 7.57
N PHE A 789 22.79 34.89 7.17
CA PHE A 789 22.39 34.13 5.99
C PHE A 789 21.19 33.20 6.24
N LEU A 790 21.05 32.70 7.46
CA LEU A 790 20.05 31.67 7.78
C LEU A 790 18.69 32.27 8.13
N ALA A 791 18.60 33.60 8.28
CA ALA A 791 17.40 34.29 8.74
C ALA A 791 16.18 34.15 7.81
N SER A 792 16.38 33.91 6.51
CA SER A 792 15.30 33.71 5.54
C SER A 792 14.86 32.25 5.37
N LEU A 793 15.61 31.29 5.93
CA LEU A 793 15.34 29.86 5.75
C LEU A 793 14.14 29.41 6.59
N SER A 794 13.21 28.73 5.93
CA SER A 794 12.15 27.96 6.59
C SER A 794 12.56 26.52 6.89
N MET A 795 13.50 25.97 6.11
CA MET A 795 13.89 24.57 6.15
C MET A 795 15.40 24.39 5.97
N LEU A 796 16.02 23.63 6.88
CA LEU A 796 17.39 23.15 6.78
C LEU A 796 17.42 21.63 6.91
N GLU A 797 18.00 20.94 5.92
CA GLU A 797 18.26 19.49 5.98
C GLU A 797 19.77 19.26 5.92
N ILE A 798 20.32 18.57 6.92
CA ILE A 798 21.72 18.10 6.96
C ILE A 798 21.66 16.57 7.00
N PHE A 799 22.34 15.86 6.11
CA PHE A 799 22.32 14.40 6.11
C PHE A 799 23.71 13.84 5.83
N ALA A 800 24.18 12.86 6.59
CA ALA A 800 25.49 12.23 6.45
C ALA A 800 26.67 13.23 6.40
N CYS A 801 26.68 14.22 7.30
CA CYS A 801 27.74 15.24 7.46
C CYS A 801 28.42 15.10 8.84
N PRO A 802 29.33 14.11 9.03
CA PRO A 802 29.86 13.72 10.34
C PRO A 802 30.58 14.82 11.14
N LEU A 803 31.28 15.77 10.50
CA LEU A 803 31.96 16.86 11.21
C LEU A 803 31.03 18.00 11.60
N LEU A 804 29.97 18.23 10.81
CA LEU A 804 29.00 19.30 11.06
C LEU A 804 27.93 18.89 12.07
N LYS A 805 27.54 17.61 12.07
CA LYS A 805 26.47 17.07 12.91
C LYS A 805 26.66 17.37 14.41
N PRO A 806 27.79 17.02 15.06
CA PRO A 806 27.99 17.29 16.49
C PRO A 806 27.92 18.77 16.84
N ARG A 807 28.32 19.63 15.89
CA ARG A 807 28.34 21.08 16.04
C ARG A 807 26.94 21.70 15.89
N CYS A 808 26.00 21.00 15.25
CA CYS A 808 24.61 21.43 15.07
C CYS A 808 23.65 20.73 16.04
N GLU A 809 24.15 19.99 17.03
CA GLU A 809 23.29 19.34 18.04
C GLU A 809 22.55 20.37 18.90
N ARG A 810 21.27 20.09 19.19
CA ARG A 810 20.42 20.95 20.03
C ARG A 810 21.08 21.20 21.39
N ASP A 811 21.19 22.47 21.76
CA ASP A 811 21.69 22.97 23.06
C ASP A 811 23.14 22.60 23.43
N ARG A 812 23.83 21.81 22.60
CA ARG A 812 25.21 21.31 22.85
C ARG A 812 26.19 21.70 21.75
N GLY A 813 25.69 21.82 20.53
CA GLY A 813 26.47 22.18 19.36
C GLY A 813 26.84 23.66 19.35
N ASP A 814 28.09 23.96 19.04
CA ASP A 814 28.60 25.33 18.97
C ASP A 814 28.04 26.11 17.77
N GLU A 815 27.49 25.45 16.75
CA GLU A 815 26.81 26.06 15.59
C GLU A 815 25.28 26.11 15.78
N TRP A 816 24.72 25.58 16.87
CA TRP A 816 23.26 25.54 17.12
C TRP A 816 22.61 26.92 17.10
N HIS A 817 23.27 27.92 17.70
CA HIS A 817 22.80 29.31 17.73
C HIS A 817 22.48 29.87 16.34
N LYS A 818 23.20 29.38 15.31
CA LYS A 818 23.01 29.80 13.91
C LYS A 818 21.75 29.22 13.26
N ILE A 819 21.23 28.09 13.74
CA ILE A 819 20.10 27.38 13.12
C ILE A 819 18.87 27.31 14.01
N ALA A 820 18.99 27.72 15.28
CA ALA A 820 17.91 27.66 16.26
C ALA A 820 16.67 28.47 15.85
N HIS A 821 16.84 29.55 15.07
CA HIS A 821 15.72 30.35 14.57
C HIS A 821 15.02 29.75 13.34
N ILE A 822 15.53 28.65 12.76
CA ILE A 822 14.94 28.03 11.57
C ILE A 822 13.76 27.14 11.99
N PRO A 823 12.55 27.32 11.42
CA PRO A 823 11.36 26.58 11.82
C PRO A 823 11.45 25.06 11.69
N PHE A 824 12.13 24.57 10.64
CA PHE A 824 12.32 23.14 10.39
C PHE A 824 13.79 22.82 10.19
N VAL A 825 14.37 22.04 11.09
CA VAL A 825 15.75 21.55 11.00
C VAL A 825 15.73 20.03 11.11
N LYS A 826 16.27 19.35 10.08
CA LYS A 826 16.44 17.90 10.06
C LYS A 826 17.91 17.57 9.92
N ILE A 827 18.44 16.74 10.82
CA ILE A 827 19.82 16.25 10.80
C ILE A 827 19.79 14.71 10.80
N ASP A 828 20.29 14.09 9.73
CA ASP A 828 20.15 12.66 9.45
C ASP A 828 18.67 12.20 9.48
N ASP A 829 18.36 11.24 10.35
CA ASP A 829 17.01 10.73 10.59
C ASP A 829 16.31 11.50 11.75
N GLU A 830 16.98 12.46 12.38
CA GLU A 830 16.47 13.23 13.52
C GLU A 830 15.93 14.60 13.06
N VAL A 831 14.69 14.91 13.43
CA VAL A 831 14.10 16.25 13.25
C VAL A 831 14.29 17.00 14.56
N ILE A 832 15.09 18.07 14.53
CA ILE A 832 15.57 18.74 15.75
C ILE A 832 14.71 19.95 16.14
N CYS A 833 14.16 20.67 15.15
CA CYS A 833 13.27 21.82 15.39
C CYS A 833 11.89 21.61 14.75
N PHE A 834 10.85 21.75 15.57
CA PHE A 834 9.44 21.81 15.17
C PHE A 834 8.69 23.01 15.82
N GLU A 835 9.38 23.79 16.65
CA GLU A 835 8.73 24.64 17.67
C GLU A 835 8.19 26.00 17.18
N GLN A 836 8.43 26.40 15.93
CA GLN A 836 7.90 27.68 15.39
C GLN A 836 6.64 27.55 14.52
N LEU A 837 6.10 26.35 14.33
CA LEU A 837 4.88 26.13 13.53
C LEU A 837 3.57 26.28 14.33
N THR A 838 3.64 26.57 15.63
CA THR A 838 2.45 26.72 16.49
C THR A 838 1.59 27.94 16.14
N GLY A 839 2.11 28.89 15.36
CA GLY A 839 1.36 30.09 14.96
C GLY A 839 0.47 29.94 13.72
N ASN A 840 0.81 29.09 12.75
CA ASN A 840 0.24 29.20 11.38
C ASN A 840 -0.31 27.90 10.75
N PHE A 841 -0.32 26.76 11.44
CA PHE A 841 -0.75 25.49 10.83
C PHE A 841 -1.85 24.81 11.64
N ARG A 842 -3.07 25.27 11.40
CA ARG A 842 -4.31 24.74 12.00
C ARG A 842 -5.13 23.95 11.00
N ASP A 843 -4.61 22.79 10.62
CA ASP A 843 -5.43 21.69 10.12
C ASP A 843 -5.29 20.47 11.04
N GLY A 844 -6.37 19.73 11.25
CA GLY A 844 -6.45 18.67 12.26
C GLY A 844 -5.54 17.46 12.02
N ALA A 845 -4.86 17.38 10.88
CA ALA A 845 -3.88 16.33 10.59
C ALA A 845 -2.58 16.53 11.37
N ASN A 846 -2.14 17.79 11.56
CA ASN A 846 -0.87 18.10 12.23
C ASN A 846 -0.93 17.91 13.75
N LEU A 847 -2.09 18.07 14.39
CA LEU A 847 -2.28 17.75 15.81
C LEU A 847 -1.96 16.28 16.09
N THR A 848 -2.35 15.36 15.19
CA THR A 848 -2.09 13.92 15.38
C THR A 848 -0.59 13.62 15.33
N VAL A 849 0.15 14.28 14.43
CA VAL A 849 1.60 14.12 14.30
C VAL A 849 2.35 14.76 15.47
N LEU A 850 1.97 15.97 15.88
CA LEU A 850 2.53 16.67 17.04
C LEU A 850 2.27 15.89 18.32
N PHE A 851 1.04 15.40 18.52
CA PHE A 851 0.68 14.58 19.68
C PHE A 851 1.41 13.24 19.69
N ALA A 852 1.58 12.61 18.52
CA ALA A 852 2.40 11.40 18.42
C ALA A 852 3.88 11.67 18.75
N GLY A 853 4.45 12.80 18.30
CA GLY A 853 5.81 13.22 18.63
C GLY A 853 5.99 13.45 20.13
N GLU A 854 5.07 14.17 20.77
CA GLU A 854 5.07 14.43 22.20
C GLU A 854 4.95 13.13 23.03
N LEU A 855 4.10 12.19 22.61
CA LEU A 855 4.00 10.88 23.25
C LEU A 855 5.31 10.10 23.15
N LEU A 856 6.01 10.16 22.02
CA LEU A 856 7.30 9.49 21.85
C LEU A 856 8.40 10.11 22.72
N GLN A 857 8.43 11.44 22.86
CA GLN A 857 9.39 12.13 23.73
C GLN A 857 9.15 11.81 25.21
N ASN A 858 7.89 11.72 25.62
CA ASN A 858 7.54 11.23 26.96
C ASN A 858 7.89 9.75 27.16
N ALA A 859 7.80 8.91 26.12
CA ALA A 859 8.25 7.52 26.19
C ALA A 859 9.77 7.44 26.41
N GLU A 860 10.54 8.27 25.72
CA GLU A 860 12.00 8.35 25.89
C GLU A 860 12.38 8.74 27.33
N GLU A 861 11.72 9.74 27.91
CA GLU A 861 11.96 10.14 29.31
C GLU A 861 11.58 9.03 30.30
N LEU A 862 10.47 8.31 30.07
CA LEU A 862 10.11 7.15 30.90
C LEU A 862 11.14 6.01 30.81
N ILE A 863 11.74 5.80 29.63
CA ILE A 863 12.85 4.85 29.46
C ILE A 863 14.09 5.35 30.21
N ARG A 864 14.43 6.65 30.13
CA ARG A 864 15.52 7.26 30.92
C ARG A 864 15.32 7.10 32.43
N MET A 865 14.08 7.13 32.89
CA MET A 865 13.71 6.89 34.29
C MET A 865 13.75 5.41 34.70
N GLY A 866 14.12 4.50 33.78
CA GLY A 866 14.31 3.08 34.06
C GLY A 866 13.08 2.21 33.87
N LEU A 867 11.99 2.72 33.26
CA LEU A 867 10.85 1.88 32.90
C LEU A 867 11.14 1.06 31.64
N HIS A 868 10.79 -0.22 31.69
CA HIS A 868 10.96 -1.10 30.55
C HIS A 868 9.96 -0.74 29.42
N PRO A 869 10.35 -0.76 28.14
CA PRO A 869 9.46 -0.41 27.02
C PRO A 869 8.12 -1.15 27.01
N SER A 870 8.08 -2.40 27.49
CA SER A 870 6.84 -3.19 27.63
C SER A 870 5.81 -2.54 28.56
N GLU A 871 6.24 -1.85 29.62
CA GLU A 871 5.34 -1.18 30.56
C GLU A 871 4.77 0.11 29.97
N ILE A 872 5.60 0.86 29.23
CA ILE A 872 5.18 2.08 28.52
C ILE A 872 4.14 1.75 27.44
N ILE A 873 4.38 0.66 26.69
CA ILE A 873 3.43 0.14 25.69
C ILE A 873 2.11 -0.31 26.32
N ILE A 874 2.10 -0.81 27.55
CA ILE A 874 0.86 -1.15 28.27
C ILE A 874 0.17 0.12 28.82
N GLY A 875 0.94 1.14 29.17
CA GLY A 875 0.46 2.42 29.69
C GLY A 875 -0.31 3.24 28.66
N TYR A 876 0.19 3.37 27.43
CA TYR A 876 -0.46 4.20 26.41
C TYR A 876 -1.88 3.76 26.02
N PRO A 877 -2.18 2.47 25.81
CA PRO A 877 -3.55 2.01 25.57
C PRO A 877 -4.50 2.32 26.74
N LYS A 878 -4.03 2.26 27.98
CA LYS A 878 -4.83 2.63 29.16
C LYS A 878 -5.11 4.13 29.19
N ALA A 879 -4.11 4.95 28.87
CA ALA A 879 -4.28 6.39 28.74
C ALA A 879 -5.26 6.73 27.61
N THR A 880 -5.14 6.09 26.44
CA THR A 880 -6.06 6.26 25.31
C THR A 880 -7.50 5.93 25.69
N ASN A 881 -7.74 4.81 26.39
CA ASN A 881 -9.08 4.46 26.84
C ASN A 881 -9.66 5.52 27.78
N LYS A 882 -8.85 6.05 28.70
CA LYS A 882 -9.27 7.13 29.60
C LYS A 882 -9.53 8.45 28.86
N THR A 883 -8.71 8.78 27.87
CA THR A 883 -8.89 9.97 27.04
C THR A 883 -10.16 9.87 26.20
N VAL A 884 -10.48 8.69 25.65
CA VAL A 884 -11.73 8.43 24.91
C VAL A 884 -12.96 8.53 25.83
N GLU A 885 -12.88 8.04 27.07
CA GLU A 885 -13.93 8.24 28.08
C GLU A 885 -14.20 9.73 28.34
N ILE A 886 -13.15 10.54 28.45
CA ILE A 886 -13.28 11.99 28.71
C ILE A 886 -13.72 12.76 27.45
N LEU A 887 -13.29 12.34 26.25
CA LEU A 887 -13.66 12.96 24.98
C LEU A 887 -15.17 12.94 24.74
N ASP A 888 -15.86 11.85 25.08
CA ASP A 888 -17.32 11.75 24.96
C ASP A 888 -18.05 12.75 25.88
N GLU A 889 -17.45 13.16 27.00
CA GLU A 889 -17.98 14.20 27.90
C GLU A 889 -17.69 15.62 27.39
N LEU A 890 -16.66 15.80 26.55
CA LEU A 890 -16.27 17.08 25.97
C LEU A 890 -17.00 17.39 24.64
N VAL A 891 -17.73 16.43 24.06
CA VAL A 891 -18.49 16.59 22.81
C VAL A 891 -19.90 17.11 23.11
N GLU A 892 -20.17 18.38 22.77
CA GLU A 892 -21.53 18.90 22.76
C GLU A 892 -22.33 18.32 21.58
N LYS A 893 -23.18 17.33 21.86
CA LYS A 893 -24.14 16.78 20.88
C LYS A 893 -25.26 17.79 20.66
N GLY A 894 -25.21 18.50 19.55
CA GLY A 894 -26.28 19.42 19.21
C GLY A 894 -27.51 18.72 18.59
N SER A 895 -28.70 19.28 18.83
CA SER A 895 -29.99 18.82 18.28
C SER A 895 -29.98 18.72 16.74
N GLU A 896 -30.69 17.75 16.16
CA GLU A 896 -30.83 17.56 14.70
C GLU A 896 -31.55 18.71 13.97
N LYS A 897 -32.18 19.64 14.72
CA LYS A 897 -32.74 20.89 14.20
C LYS A 897 -32.05 22.08 14.86
N MET A 898 -31.08 22.66 14.16
CA MET A 898 -30.45 23.91 14.54
C MET A 898 -31.33 25.08 14.09
N ASP A 899 -31.73 25.96 15.01
CA ASP A 899 -32.33 27.23 14.64
C ASP A 899 -31.22 28.21 14.23
N VAL A 900 -30.96 28.29 12.93
CA VAL A 900 -29.99 29.21 12.32
C VAL A 900 -30.35 30.69 12.54
N ARG A 901 -31.54 31.00 13.08
CA ARG A 901 -31.97 32.36 13.45
C ARG A 901 -31.71 32.71 14.92
N ASN A 902 -31.15 31.79 15.70
CA ASN A 902 -30.74 32.07 17.07
C ASN A 902 -29.22 32.31 17.11
N LYS A 903 -28.83 33.59 17.25
CA LYS A 903 -27.43 34.03 17.25
C LYS A 903 -26.60 33.30 18.31
N ASP A 904 -27.13 33.12 19.51
CA ASP A 904 -26.40 32.49 20.61
C ASP A 904 -26.19 30.99 20.37
N GLU A 905 -27.15 30.32 19.73
CA GLU A 905 -27.04 28.89 19.39
C GLU A 905 -26.04 28.66 18.25
N VAL A 906 -26.00 29.56 17.27
CA VAL A 906 -25.00 29.56 16.17
C VAL A 906 -23.60 29.83 16.72
N ILE A 907 -23.42 30.85 17.58
CA ILE A 907 -22.13 31.15 18.24
C ILE A 907 -21.63 29.92 18.99
N LYS A 908 -22.50 29.31 19.80
CA LYS A 908 -22.15 28.17 20.65
C LYS A 908 -21.62 27.00 19.83
N ARG A 909 -22.26 26.69 18.69
CA ARG A 909 -21.87 25.58 17.82
C ARG A 909 -20.64 25.88 16.97
N MET A 910 -20.46 27.15 16.59
CA MET A 910 -19.29 27.59 15.84
C MET A 910 -18.03 27.66 16.71
N LYS A 911 -18.15 27.90 18.03
CA LYS A 911 -17.01 28.01 18.94
C LYS A 911 -16.01 26.87 18.81
N ALA A 912 -16.45 25.62 18.82
CA ALA A 912 -15.52 24.49 18.68
C ALA A 912 -14.81 24.47 17.31
N THR A 913 -15.54 24.84 16.24
CA THR A 913 -14.98 24.88 14.88
C THR A 913 -14.02 26.07 14.70
N VAL A 914 -14.38 27.24 15.23
CA VAL A 914 -13.53 28.43 15.20
C VAL A 914 -12.33 28.22 16.12
N ALA A 915 -12.49 27.68 17.32
CA ALA A 915 -11.37 27.35 18.22
C ALA A 915 -10.41 26.33 17.58
N SER A 916 -10.92 25.37 16.80
CA SER A 916 -10.06 24.45 16.03
C SER A 916 -9.18 25.18 15.00
N LYS A 917 -9.62 26.38 14.54
CA LYS A 917 -8.98 27.19 13.51
C LYS A 917 -8.39 28.53 13.98
N GLU A 918 -8.75 29.04 15.15
CA GLU A 918 -8.35 30.33 15.75
C GLU A 918 -8.55 30.33 17.29
N PHE A 919 -8.21 29.22 17.97
CA PHE A 919 -8.01 29.06 19.43
C PHE A 919 -7.45 30.32 20.10
N GLY A 920 -8.15 30.80 21.13
CA GLY A 920 -7.90 32.03 21.85
C GLY A 920 -8.69 33.24 21.32
N LEU A 921 -9.26 33.16 20.11
CA LEU A 921 -10.04 34.23 19.48
C LEU A 921 -11.51 33.87 19.25
N GLU A 922 -11.94 32.64 19.61
CA GLU A 922 -13.31 32.16 19.41
C GLU A 922 -14.37 33.05 20.08
N ASP A 923 -14.08 33.62 21.24
CA ASP A 923 -15.00 34.52 21.93
C ASP A 923 -15.17 35.87 21.22
N ILE A 924 -14.22 36.25 20.37
CA ILE A 924 -14.24 37.49 19.60
C ILE A 924 -14.80 37.24 18.20
N LEU A 925 -14.36 36.18 17.53
CA LEU A 925 -14.71 35.86 16.15
C LEU A 925 -16.09 35.23 16.01
N CYS A 926 -16.51 34.34 16.93
CA CYS A 926 -17.80 33.68 16.81
C CYS A 926 -19.00 34.65 16.83
N PRO A 927 -19.05 35.68 17.70
CA PRO A 927 -20.13 36.67 17.65
C PRO A 927 -20.20 37.46 16.34
N LEU A 928 -19.06 37.83 15.77
CA LEU A 928 -18.96 38.56 14.51
C LEU A 928 -19.39 37.68 13.33
N ILE A 929 -18.92 36.43 13.28
CA ILE A 929 -19.29 35.50 12.21
C ILE A 929 -20.75 35.11 12.32
N ALA A 930 -21.28 34.89 13.55
CA ALA A 930 -22.69 34.62 13.75
C ALA A 930 -23.56 35.81 13.32
N GLU A 931 -23.11 37.05 13.53
CA GLU A 931 -23.76 38.24 12.97
C GLU A 931 -23.85 38.19 11.44
N VAL A 932 -22.77 37.81 10.76
CA VAL A 932 -22.76 37.66 9.30
C VAL A 932 -23.66 36.50 8.85
N VAL A 933 -23.58 35.32 9.50
CA VAL A 933 -24.35 34.11 9.15
C VAL A 933 -25.85 34.31 9.39
N MET A 934 -26.23 35.04 10.44
CA MET A 934 -27.61 35.45 10.72
C MET A 934 -28.19 36.34 9.62
N PHE A 935 -27.34 37.09 8.90
CA PHE A 935 -27.72 37.88 7.74
C PHE A 935 -27.79 37.07 6.43
N VAL A 936 -27.22 35.85 6.38
CA VAL A 936 -27.32 34.94 5.24
C VAL A 936 -28.63 34.16 5.32
N GLY A 937 -29.76 34.87 5.23
CA GLY A 937 -31.01 34.26 4.81
C GLY A 937 -30.85 33.79 3.38
N GLY A 938 -30.87 32.48 3.14
CA GLY A 938 -30.70 31.90 1.81
C GLY A 938 -31.73 32.44 0.82
N VAL A 939 -31.35 33.46 0.04
CA VAL A 939 -32.13 33.90 -1.12
C VAL A 939 -31.98 32.81 -2.16
N ASN A 940 -32.97 31.91 -2.24
CA ASN A 940 -32.98 30.87 -3.24
C ASN A 940 -33.32 31.48 -4.61
N THR A 941 -32.33 32.13 -5.24
CA THR A 941 -32.45 32.80 -6.54
C THR A 941 -32.75 31.85 -7.71
N SER A 942 -32.81 30.53 -7.44
CA SER A 942 -33.18 29.51 -8.42
C SER A 942 -34.69 29.21 -8.50
N ALA A 943 -35.52 29.78 -7.60
CA ALA A 943 -36.95 29.49 -7.55
C ALA A 943 -37.84 30.35 -8.47
N THR A 944 -37.28 31.31 -9.20
CA THR A 944 -38.05 32.20 -10.10
C THR A 944 -37.84 31.91 -11.58
N GLU A 945 -37.11 30.85 -11.92
CA GLU A 945 -37.05 30.32 -13.29
C GLU A 945 -37.31 28.81 -13.23
N THR A 946 -38.57 28.40 -13.15
CA THR A 946 -38.91 27.00 -13.40
C THR A 946 -38.48 26.65 -14.83
N LYS A 947 -37.39 25.89 -14.96
CA LYS A 947 -36.94 25.27 -16.22
C LYS A 947 -37.89 24.17 -16.74
N GLY A 948 -39.19 24.29 -16.47
CA GLY A 948 -40.25 23.40 -16.91
C GLY A 948 -41.19 24.15 -17.84
N THR A 949 -41.49 23.57 -19.00
CA THR A 949 -42.43 24.13 -19.98
C THR A 949 -43.84 24.19 -19.38
N VAL A 950 -44.35 25.39 -19.07
CA VAL A 950 -45.74 25.59 -18.67
C VAL A 950 -46.60 25.83 -19.91
N LEU A 951 -47.59 24.97 -20.15
CA LEU A 951 -48.57 25.16 -21.22
C LEU A 951 -49.62 26.18 -20.78
N ILE A 952 -49.59 27.37 -21.38
CA ILE A 952 -50.56 28.44 -21.12
C ILE A 952 -51.63 28.40 -22.20
N HIS A 953 -52.90 28.28 -21.81
CA HIS A 953 -54.02 28.06 -22.73
C HIS A 953 -54.91 29.31 -22.95
N SER A 954 -54.70 30.40 -22.20
CA SER A 954 -55.41 31.67 -22.41
C SER A 954 -54.58 32.89 -22.03
N ALA A 955 -54.95 34.06 -22.57
CA ALA A 955 -54.29 35.33 -22.24
C ALA A 955 -54.44 35.71 -20.75
N GLU A 956 -55.58 35.38 -20.13
CA GLU A 956 -55.83 35.61 -18.70
C GLU A 956 -54.92 34.75 -17.81
N GLN A 957 -54.61 33.52 -18.24
CA GLN A 957 -53.64 32.66 -17.55
C GLN A 957 -52.21 33.19 -17.62
N LEU A 958 -51.83 33.80 -18.75
CA LEU A 958 -50.52 34.46 -18.91
C LEU A 958 -50.40 35.66 -17.96
N GLU A 959 -51.43 36.51 -17.91
CA GLU A 959 -51.45 37.71 -17.09
C GLU A 959 -51.42 37.39 -15.58
N ASN A 960 -52.16 36.36 -15.16
CA ASN A 960 -52.17 35.93 -13.76
C ASN A 960 -50.86 35.21 -13.37
N TYR A 961 -50.25 34.46 -14.29
CA TYR A 961 -48.94 33.82 -14.05
C TYR A 961 -47.84 34.87 -13.82
N ALA A 962 -47.75 35.88 -14.70
CA ALA A 962 -46.78 36.97 -14.57
C ALA A 962 -46.96 37.77 -13.27
N LYS A 963 -48.20 38.11 -12.91
CA LYS A 963 -48.50 38.81 -11.64
C LYS A 963 -48.08 38.04 -10.40
N THR A 964 -48.15 36.71 -10.42
CA THR A 964 -47.76 35.87 -9.27
C THR A 964 -46.24 35.72 -9.10
N GLU A 965 -45.45 35.84 -10.16
CA GLU A 965 -43.98 35.83 -10.05
C GLU A 965 -43.45 37.19 -9.58
N ASP A 966 -43.97 38.30 -10.12
CA ASP A 966 -43.61 39.65 -9.70
C ASP A 966 -43.92 39.89 -8.22
N ALA A 967 -45.11 39.49 -7.75
CA ALA A 967 -45.51 39.65 -6.36
C ALA A 967 -44.64 38.86 -5.38
N LYS A 968 -44.17 37.66 -5.76
CA LYS A 968 -43.29 36.83 -4.92
C LYS A 968 -41.88 37.42 -4.83
N VAL A 969 -41.37 37.99 -5.91
CA VAL A 969 -40.07 38.69 -5.92
C VAL A 969 -40.16 39.95 -5.05
N GLU A 970 -41.25 40.71 -5.15
CA GLU A 970 -41.48 41.92 -4.36
C GLU A 970 -41.61 41.63 -2.85
N GLU A 971 -42.32 40.57 -2.45
CA GLU A 971 -42.45 40.15 -1.05
C GLU A 971 -41.10 39.76 -0.43
N LEU A 972 -40.27 39.03 -1.20
CA LEU A 972 -38.95 38.58 -0.76
C LEU A 972 -37.96 39.75 -0.62
N ILE A 973 -38.04 40.74 -1.51
CA ILE A 973 -37.23 41.98 -1.43
C ILE A 973 -37.65 42.84 -0.24
N LYS A 974 -38.97 42.93 0.04
CA LYS A 974 -39.48 43.65 1.22
C LYS A 974 -38.99 43.04 2.53
N GLU A 975 -38.98 41.72 2.68
CA GLU A 975 -38.42 41.07 3.88
C GLU A 975 -36.94 41.41 4.10
N ILE A 976 -36.15 41.48 3.02
CA ILE A 976 -34.73 41.86 3.08
C ILE A 976 -34.59 43.34 3.45
N ALA A 977 -35.44 44.23 2.92
CA ALA A 977 -35.41 45.65 3.26
C ALA A 977 -35.71 45.91 4.75
N TYR A 978 -36.61 45.13 5.36
CA TYR A 978 -36.89 45.22 6.80
C TYR A 978 -35.76 44.68 7.69
N SER A 979 -34.76 44.00 7.12
CA SER A 979 -33.64 43.40 7.87
C SER A 979 -32.47 44.35 8.15
N SER A 980 -32.51 45.61 7.72
CA SER A 980 -31.41 46.60 7.85
C SER A 980 -30.12 46.25 7.07
N ALA A 981 -30.17 45.26 6.17
CA ALA A 981 -29.02 44.78 5.41
C ALA A 981 -28.52 45.84 4.41
N LYS A 982 -27.20 46.10 4.39
CA LYS A 982 -26.55 46.98 3.39
C LYS A 982 -25.86 46.23 2.24
N VAL A 983 -25.61 44.93 2.41
CA VAL A 983 -24.89 44.09 1.44
C VAL A 983 -25.55 42.72 1.36
N ILE A 984 -25.80 42.24 0.14
CA ILE A 984 -26.37 40.90 -0.13
C ILE A 984 -25.33 40.08 -0.90
N VAL A 985 -24.96 38.91 -0.38
CA VAL A 985 -24.02 37.98 -1.03
C VAL A 985 -24.77 36.78 -1.60
N SER A 986 -24.78 36.64 -2.92
CA SER A 986 -25.46 35.53 -3.60
C SER A 986 -24.46 34.50 -4.11
N GLY A 987 -24.67 33.22 -3.75
CA GLY A 987 -23.88 32.09 -4.23
C GLY A 987 -24.14 31.70 -5.69
N ALA A 988 -25.15 32.30 -6.33
CA ALA A 988 -25.52 32.12 -7.74
C ALA A 988 -25.76 33.48 -8.44
N ALA A 989 -25.81 33.50 -9.78
CA ALA A 989 -26.13 34.70 -10.52
C ALA A 989 -27.55 35.21 -10.19
N VAL A 990 -27.70 36.51 -9.91
CA VAL A 990 -28.99 37.14 -9.63
C VAL A 990 -29.69 37.44 -10.96
N GLY A 991 -30.96 37.03 -11.09
CA GLY A 991 -31.75 37.27 -12.31
C GLY A 991 -32.00 38.76 -12.57
N LYS A 992 -32.11 39.15 -13.85
CA LYS A 992 -32.25 40.57 -14.26
C LYS A 992 -33.49 41.27 -13.67
N MET A 993 -34.59 40.56 -13.46
CA MET A 993 -35.80 41.12 -12.83
C MET A 993 -35.56 41.49 -11.37
N ALA A 994 -34.90 40.63 -10.60
CA ALA A 994 -34.56 40.92 -9.21
C ALA A 994 -33.62 42.13 -9.11
N LEU A 995 -32.58 42.18 -9.96
CA LEU A 995 -31.68 43.35 -10.07
C LEU A 995 -32.44 44.64 -10.38
N HIS A 996 -33.41 44.58 -11.30
CA HIS A 996 -34.22 45.76 -11.65
C HIS A 996 -35.04 46.29 -10.47
N PHE A 997 -35.67 45.40 -9.68
CA PHE A 997 -36.40 45.83 -8.48
C PHE A 997 -35.49 46.40 -7.39
N TYR A 998 -34.29 45.83 -7.19
CA TYR A 998 -33.29 46.38 -6.27
C TYR A 998 -32.84 47.79 -6.69
N ASP A 999 -32.53 48.00 -7.97
CA ASP A 999 -32.08 49.30 -8.49
C ASP A 999 -33.18 50.37 -8.44
N VAL A 1000 -34.45 49.98 -8.59
CA VAL A 1000 -35.58 50.92 -8.65
C VAL A 1000 -36.09 51.32 -7.27
N GLU A 1001 -36.18 50.39 -6.30
CA GLU A 1001 -36.72 50.71 -4.96
C GLU A 1001 -35.64 50.91 -3.87
N PHE A 1002 -34.41 50.39 -4.02
CA PHE A 1002 -33.44 50.31 -2.92
C PHE A 1002 -31.96 50.52 -3.35
N ALA A 1003 -31.66 51.70 -3.92
CA ALA A 1003 -30.35 52.05 -4.49
C ALA A 1003 -29.13 52.03 -3.51
N ASP A 1004 -29.36 51.92 -2.19
CA ASP A 1004 -28.31 51.91 -1.17
C ASP A 1004 -27.80 50.50 -0.78
N ILE A 1005 -28.32 49.43 -1.41
CA ILE A 1005 -27.94 48.04 -1.10
C ILE A 1005 -27.00 47.49 -2.18
N SER A 1006 -25.81 47.01 -1.78
CA SER A 1006 -24.82 46.42 -2.70
C SER A 1006 -25.00 44.90 -2.84
N ILE A 1007 -25.12 44.41 -4.08
CA ILE A 1007 -25.26 42.96 -4.36
C ILE A 1007 -23.94 42.38 -4.91
N LEU A 1008 -23.39 41.39 -4.22
CA LEU A 1008 -22.16 40.68 -4.61
C LEU A 1008 -22.51 39.27 -5.10
N ALA A 1009 -22.32 39.00 -6.39
CA ALA A 1009 -22.56 37.70 -7.00
C ALA A 1009 -21.24 37.10 -7.54
N SER A 1010 -20.58 36.22 -6.78
CA SER A 1010 -19.60 35.24 -7.30
C SER A 1010 -19.01 34.32 -6.20
N SER A 1011 -18.59 33.13 -6.63
CA SER A 1011 -17.87 32.03 -5.93
C SER A 1011 -17.11 32.40 -4.63
N PRO A 1012 -17.23 31.62 -3.53
CA PRO A 1012 -16.59 31.89 -2.23
C PRO A 1012 -15.05 31.98 -2.22
N THR A 1013 -14.39 31.55 -3.30
CA THR A 1013 -12.92 31.48 -3.39
C THR A 1013 -12.21 32.81 -3.68
N LYS A 1014 -12.92 33.91 -3.91
CA LYS A 1014 -12.32 35.23 -4.21
C LYS A 1014 -12.33 36.23 -3.05
N PHE A 1015 -12.76 35.83 -1.85
CA PHE A 1015 -12.96 36.76 -0.74
C PHE A 1015 -11.70 37.10 0.09
N ILE A 1016 -10.57 36.43 -0.14
CA ILE A 1016 -9.36 36.62 0.70
C ILE A 1016 -8.41 37.71 0.14
N ASP A 1017 -8.55 38.15 -1.11
CA ASP A 1017 -7.60 39.08 -1.72
C ASP A 1017 -8.02 40.57 -1.74
N HIS A 1018 -9.19 40.92 -1.19
CA HIS A 1018 -9.61 42.33 -1.12
C HIS A 1018 -10.35 42.64 0.18
N GLN A 1019 -9.58 42.89 1.25
CA GLN A 1019 -9.71 44.01 2.20
C GLN A 1019 -8.96 43.69 3.50
N ILE A 1020 -7.63 43.83 3.44
CA ILE A 1020 -6.87 44.32 4.59
C ILE A 1020 -6.26 45.64 4.11
N PHE A 1021 -7.01 46.71 4.32
CA PHE A 1021 -6.55 48.08 4.53
C PHE A 1021 -7.61 48.83 5.34
#